data_AF-A0A345H1X9-F1
#
_entry.id   AF-A0A345H1X9-F1
#
_cell.length_a   1.000
_cell.length_b   1.000
_cell.length_c   1.000
_cell.angle_alpha   90.00
_cell.angle_beta   90.00
_cell.angle_gamma   90.00
#
_symmetry.space_group_name_H-M   'P 1'
#
loop_
_entity.id
_entity.type
_entity.pdbx_description
1 polymer ?
#
loop_
_entity_poly.entity_id
_entity_poly.type
_entity_poly.pdbx_seq_one_letter_code
_entity_poly.pdbx_strand_id
1 'polypeptide(L)'
;MKTILNLPEKWNYLLLIIVAFTTSNLLEAQTITSIMSSYNGYDINADRVNEIDQLTYLPFENSYERVSSTEKLVLVLVEDRILESITGSSLSEQELLKRLEQYKDDLKAEGYTTKFIKASIYDGTEHQDGRTLLAIRSFLKDIKQSKNLQGVILVGAFPEAMIVRRWIWRRKNWNVTIDGTDYTGNNQRDFLRIVPEIVAHRADIVLADLDGNWKNIYVKGPVDLESIEALPVSGTNSNWPLYAMTFTSTKYNDQVMSFQDFFWIQDDNFQRLSAPSGTLKLRIRKAQKHPETNFRDRAKPNPIARPEIFVSRINARNIAVSTDKNFVDASNQGLLDVSGKPRTLETNQNVDPRSFLRKDPITERKILINYFDRNHSYRVGGNPLNSHRTGAVKFGTGLISASNLNNYLKKASSNFSSSITYNEASLVDYVKFLKTPATLKGMSSHSDPWGSEYGNSYNVNELENLVGGKPWLWKKEAISSGYRYTPSLVGLNGKADAYIHRTIYENNILSGTGGNLFIHNGCEVNSPGNASRRPYNHKDYGSSSGLQNAESILFFLNGVALASRAKVFYDKPEGFTEEIGKNKKNHFGAGWKAYFTKESNDADLASNVSGNKRTYTWSITGDWTARVKYDNGLGILKFEGNNLKNYSVHANQSWFGGWNFDSNLNNIKGKGDFNGDGIDDILINSSWGIGVLSRIGNQWKSIVAKPKDSWFGGWRYGVADKIEAIADFDNDGKDEILITSNWGIAILKLQGNTFRSILVKPNGTRFGTWTYNTTTVRDNKIEGVGDFNGDGKVDILVSKPYGIALLTMSGSTLQSIVVKPNDSWFGGWRYGVSNKIEAIADFDNDGKDEILITSNWGIGMLKLQGNTFKSILVKPNGTRFGTWTYNTTTVRDNKIEGVGDFNGDGKADILVSKPYGIALLTLSGTTLNSIVVKPVGTQFGQWTYNTRSVYDNKVEKIGDFNGDGKADILMSKPYGIGVLSLSGNTFTSLYIKRNNTQIGDWHLKVSNSFPVIGNFDEQPGEEIIIYK
;
A
#
# COMPACT_ATOMS: atom_id res chain seq x y z
N MET A 1 0.35 -12.59 -62.87
CA MET A 1 0.77 -13.22 -64.15
C MET A 1 0.36 -14.69 -64.13
N LYS A 2 -0.37 -15.16 -65.14
CA LYS A 2 -0.46 -16.59 -65.47
C LYS A 2 0.83 -16.98 -66.20
N THR A 3 1.79 -17.65 -65.55
CA THR A 3 2.63 -18.72 -66.14
C THR A 3 3.56 -19.37 -65.10
N ILE A 4 3.30 -20.65 -64.85
CA ILE A 4 4.19 -21.81 -64.62
C ILE A 4 5.55 -21.57 -63.93
N LEU A 5 5.69 -22.12 -62.72
CA LEU A 5 6.88 -22.85 -62.28
C LEU A 5 6.43 -24.14 -61.59
N ASN A 6 6.64 -25.28 -62.27
CA ASN A 6 6.53 -26.62 -61.69
C ASN A 6 7.76 -26.86 -60.81
N LEU A 7 7.57 -26.96 -59.50
CA LEU A 7 8.58 -27.48 -58.57
C LEU A 7 8.07 -28.78 -57.91
N PRO A 8 8.95 -29.77 -57.68
CA PRO A 8 8.56 -31.10 -57.19
C PRO A 8 7.98 -31.06 -55.77
N GLU A 9 7.03 -31.96 -55.46
CA GLU A 9 6.23 -32.03 -54.21
C GLU A 9 7.02 -31.90 -52.90
N LYS A 10 8.33 -32.21 -52.89
CA LYS A 10 9.20 -32.02 -51.70
C LYS A 10 9.46 -30.54 -51.35
N TRP A 11 9.34 -29.61 -52.29
CA TRP A 11 9.48 -28.17 -52.01
C TRP A 11 8.20 -27.51 -51.50
N ASN A 12 7.02 -28.08 -51.78
CA ASN A 12 5.77 -27.60 -51.20
C ASN A 12 5.69 -27.88 -49.70
N TYR A 13 6.28 -28.98 -49.21
CA TYR A 13 6.42 -29.24 -47.78
C TYR A 13 7.46 -28.31 -47.13
N LEU A 14 8.56 -27.98 -47.81
CA LEU A 14 9.53 -27.03 -47.26
C LEU A 14 8.98 -25.60 -47.25
N LEU A 15 8.18 -25.19 -48.25
CA LEU A 15 7.50 -23.90 -48.28
C LEU A 15 6.34 -23.85 -47.27
N LEU A 16 5.58 -24.94 -47.05
CA LEU A 16 4.59 -25.02 -45.97
C LEU A 16 5.25 -25.07 -44.60
N ILE A 17 6.44 -25.66 -44.45
CA ILE A 17 7.20 -25.65 -43.20
C ILE A 17 7.86 -24.28 -42.99
N ILE A 18 8.33 -23.58 -44.02
CA ILE A 18 8.88 -22.21 -43.90
C ILE A 18 7.74 -21.21 -43.68
N VAL A 19 6.57 -21.36 -44.31
CA VAL A 19 5.37 -20.57 -44.00
C VAL A 19 4.83 -20.95 -42.62
N ALA A 20 4.82 -22.22 -42.22
CA ALA A 20 4.44 -22.61 -40.86
C ALA A 20 5.44 -22.13 -39.80
N PHE A 21 6.76 -22.14 -40.06
CA PHE A 21 7.80 -21.63 -39.16
C PHE A 21 7.88 -20.10 -39.14
N THR A 22 7.49 -19.42 -40.22
CA THR A 22 7.35 -17.96 -40.24
C THR A 22 6.01 -17.50 -39.66
N THR A 23 4.93 -18.30 -39.76
CA THR A 23 3.65 -18.03 -39.08
C THR A 23 3.63 -18.47 -37.61
N SER A 24 4.44 -19.46 -37.21
CA SER A 24 4.58 -19.86 -35.80
C SER A 24 5.50 -18.93 -35.00
N ASN A 25 6.27 -18.08 -35.70
CA ASN A 25 7.01 -16.95 -35.12
C ASN A 25 6.26 -15.60 -35.27
N LEU A 26 5.00 -15.59 -35.71
CA LEU A 26 4.18 -14.38 -35.90
C LEU A 26 3.06 -14.19 -34.87
N LEU A 27 3.15 -14.86 -33.71
CA LEU A 27 2.41 -14.51 -32.51
C LEU A 27 3.36 -14.47 -31.31
N GLU A 28 4.46 -13.73 -31.41
CA GLU A 28 4.97 -13.11 -30.18
C GLU A 28 3.85 -12.20 -29.67
N ALA A 29 3.26 -12.55 -28.52
CA ALA A 29 2.25 -11.73 -27.89
C ALA A 29 2.76 -10.30 -27.81
N GLN A 30 2.03 -9.35 -28.40
CA GLN A 30 2.45 -7.96 -28.50
C GLN A 30 2.94 -7.46 -27.13
N THR A 31 4.08 -6.79 -27.13
CA THR A 31 4.60 -6.17 -25.92
C THR A 31 3.68 -5.01 -25.53
N ILE A 32 3.60 -4.70 -24.23
CA ILE A 32 2.84 -3.54 -23.75
C ILE A 32 3.32 -2.27 -24.48
N THR A 33 4.62 -2.13 -24.69
CA THR A 33 5.23 -1.03 -25.45
C THR A 33 4.69 -0.96 -26.88
N SER A 34 4.64 -2.07 -27.61
CA SER A 34 4.10 -2.08 -28.99
C SER A 34 2.61 -1.70 -29.04
N ILE A 35 1.83 -2.16 -28.05
CA ILE A 35 0.41 -1.78 -27.95
C ILE A 35 0.31 -0.28 -27.67
N MET A 36 1.02 0.25 -26.67
CA MET A 36 1.03 1.70 -26.38
C MET A 36 1.41 2.52 -27.61
N SER A 37 2.45 2.11 -28.36
CA SER A 37 2.87 2.82 -29.58
C SER A 37 1.79 2.86 -30.64
N SER A 38 0.94 1.82 -30.76
CA SER A 38 -0.19 1.81 -31.69
C SER A 38 -1.32 2.78 -31.31
N TYR A 39 -1.32 3.27 -30.07
CA TYR A 39 -2.28 4.23 -29.53
C TYR A 39 -1.74 5.67 -29.44
N ASN A 40 -0.48 5.93 -29.83
CA ASN A 40 0.04 7.29 -29.90
C ASN A 40 -0.53 8.02 -31.12
N GLY A 41 -1.12 9.20 -30.91
CA GLY A 41 -1.87 9.92 -31.95
C GLY A 41 -3.14 9.17 -32.39
N TYR A 42 -3.79 8.45 -31.46
CA TYR A 42 -4.95 7.65 -31.77
C TYR A 42 -6.22 8.49 -31.79
N ASP A 43 -6.75 8.62 -32.99
CA ASP A 43 -8.02 9.25 -33.33
C ASP A 43 -9.03 8.14 -33.70
N ILE A 44 -9.98 7.89 -32.80
CA ILE A 44 -10.92 6.76 -32.90
C ILE A 44 -11.96 6.95 -34.01
N ASN A 45 -12.19 8.19 -34.46
CA ASN A 45 -13.23 8.52 -35.44
C ASN A 45 -12.73 9.29 -36.67
N ALA A 46 -11.41 9.37 -36.84
CA ALA A 46 -10.74 10.01 -37.97
C ALA A 46 -11.14 11.49 -38.18
N ASP A 47 -11.41 12.24 -37.11
CA ASP A 47 -11.75 13.69 -37.18
C ASP A 47 -10.54 14.62 -37.02
N ARG A 48 -9.32 14.07 -36.96
CA ARG A 48 -8.03 14.73 -36.75
C ARG A 48 -7.83 15.29 -35.34
N VAL A 49 -8.66 14.88 -34.39
CA VAL A 49 -8.46 15.12 -32.97
C VAL A 49 -8.10 13.79 -32.34
N ASN A 50 -6.93 13.71 -31.70
CA ASN A 50 -6.56 12.47 -31.02
C ASN A 50 -7.34 12.39 -29.70
N GLU A 51 -7.91 11.23 -29.40
CA GLU A 51 -8.38 10.92 -28.06
C GLU A 51 -7.23 10.53 -27.13
N ILE A 52 -6.21 9.86 -27.68
CA ILE A 52 -4.96 9.54 -26.98
C ILE A 52 -3.83 10.18 -27.78
N ASP A 53 -3.24 11.24 -27.22
CA ASP A 53 -2.10 11.90 -27.82
C ASP A 53 -0.85 11.03 -27.66
N GLN A 54 -0.57 10.58 -26.43
CA GLN A 54 0.63 9.83 -26.15
C GLN A 54 0.53 8.97 -24.89
N LEU A 55 0.98 7.72 -25.01
CA LEU A 55 1.24 6.79 -23.91
C LEU A 55 2.74 6.50 -23.83
N THR A 56 3.33 6.79 -22.68
CA THR A 56 4.75 6.50 -22.38
C THR A 56 4.89 5.95 -20.98
N TYR A 57 5.93 5.16 -20.72
CA TYR A 57 6.21 4.76 -19.35
C TYR A 57 6.71 5.94 -18.50
N LEU A 58 6.46 5.89 -17.19
CA LEU A 58 7.10 6.83 -16.25
C LEU A 58 8.63 6.59 -16.16
N PRO A 59 9.42 7.57 -15.73
CA PRO A 59 10.89 7.48 -15.73
C PRO A 59 11.48 6.31 -14.93
N PHE A 60 10.80 5.84 -13.88
CA PHE A 60 11.23 4.71 -13.05
C PHE A 60 10.82 3.34 -13.60
N GLU A 61 10.15 3.28 -14.76
CA GLU A 61 9.78 2.02 -15.40
C GLU A 61 10.91 1.47 -16.28
N ASN A 62 11.18 0.17 -16.11
CA ASN A 62 12.06 -0.55 -17.03
C ASN A 62 11.26 -0.99 -18.26
N SER A 63 11.49 -0.32 -19.40
CA SER A 63 10.84 -0.60 -20.68
C SER A 63 11.21 -1.96 -21.28
N TYR A 64 12.31 -2.57 -20.82
CA TYR A 64 12.79 -3.89 -21.27
C TYR A 64 12.25 -5.05 -20.43
N GLU A 65 11.66 -4.77 -19.26
CA GLU A 65 11.10 -5.80 -18.40
C GLU A 65 9.90 -6.46 -19.08
N ARG A 66 10.06 -7.76 -19.39
CA ARG A 66 9.01 -8.57 -20.03
C ARG A 66 7.95 -8.95 -19.00
N VAL A 67 6.68 -8.66 -19.33
CA VAL A 67 5.52 -9.15 -18.58
C VAL A 67 4.95 -10.38 -19.28
N SER A 68 4.92 -11.52 -18.56
CA SER A 68 4.35 -12.77 -19.05
C SER A 68 2.82 -12.69 -19.14
N SER A 69 2.22 -13.60 -19.92
CA SER A 69 0.76 -13.68 -20.06
C SER A 69 0.06 -14.24 -18.81
N THR A 70 0.79 -14.86 -17.88
CA THR A 70 0.24 -15.46 -16.66
C THR A 70 0.23 -14.52 -15.47
N GLU A 71 1.14 -13.53 -15.44
CA GLU A 71 1.25 -12.57 -14.36
C GLU A 71 0.00 -11.69 -14.23
N LYS A 72 -0.38 -11.41 -12.98
CA LYS A 72 -1.52 -10.54 -12.67
C LYS A 72 -1.13 -9.08 -12.93
N LEU A 73 -1.41 -8.59 -14.13
CA LEU A 73 -1.03 -7.24 -14.55
C LEU A 73 -2.01 -6.20 -14.01
N VAL A 74 -1.50 -5.11 -13.43
CA VAL A 74 -2.24 -3.87 -13.14
C VAL A 74 -1.58 -2.72 -13.88
N LEU A 75 -2.37 -1.93 -14.61
CA LEU A 75 -1.90 -0.70 -15.23
C LEU A 75 -2.24 0.49 -14.32
N VAL A 76 -1.29 1.41 -14.16
CA VAL A 76 -1.55 2.70 -13.52
C VAL A 76 -1.36 3.77 -14.58
N LEU A 77 -2.46 4.39 -15.00
CA LEU A 77 -2.41 5.52 -15.94
C LEU A 77 -2.34 6.81 -15.14
N VAL A 78 -1.29 7.59 -15.37
CA VAL A 78 -1.01 8.85 -14.67
C VAL A 78 -1.19 9.98 -15.67
N GLU A 79 -2.09 10.92 -15.38
CA GLU A 79 -2.28 12.14 -16.17
C GLU A 79 -0.94 12.86 -16.31
N ASP A 80 -0.57 13.26 -17.52
CA ASP A 80 0.68 13.96 -17.80
C ASP A 80 0.80 15.31 -17.06
N ARG A 81 -0.29 16.08 -17.04
CA ARG A 81 -0.36 17.41 -16.42
C ARG A 81 0.08 17.43 -14.96
N ILE A 82 -0.24 16.40 -14.17
CA ILE A 82 0.12 16.41 -12.73
C ILE A 82 1.64 16.21 -12.49
N LEU A 83 2.38 15.84 -13.54
CA LEU A 83 3.84 15.71 -13.53
C LEU A 83 4.55 16.97 -14.05
N GLU A 84 3.84 17.96 -14.58
CA GLU A 84 4.46 19.19 -15.10
C GLU A 84 5.15 20.02 -14.02
N SER A 85 6.18 20.78 -14.39
CA SER A 85 6.80 21.74 -13.45
C SER A 85 5.81 22.86 -13.09
N ILE A 86 5.65 23.13 -11.79
CA ILE A 86 4.72 24.17 -11.29
C ILE A 86 5.51 25.38 -10.81
N THR A 87 5.34 26.52 -11.47
CA THR A 87 6.00 27.78 -11.10
C THR A 87 5.69 28.20 -9.66
N GLY A 88 6.73 28.46 -8.86
CA GLY A 88 6.61 28.92 -7.47
C GLY A 88 6.25 27.83 -6.45
N SER A 89 6.24 26.55 -6.86
CA SER A 89 6.06 25.41 -5.96
C SER A 89 7.38 24.93 -5.37
N SER A 90 7.41 24.65 -4.06
CA SER A 90 8.51 23.88 -3.44
C SER A 90 8.37 22.37 -3.66
N LEU A 91 7.19 21.89 -4.11
CA LEU A 91 6.92 20.50 -4.42
C LEU A 91 7.32 20.20 -5.87
N SER A 92 8.42 19.49 -6.05
CA SER A 92 8.94 19.06 -7.34
C SER A 92 8.12 17.90 -7.94
N GLU A 93 8.28 17.67 -9.24
CA GLU A 93 7.79 16.46 -9.92
C GLU A 93 8.34 15.18 -9.27
N GLN A 94 9.62 15.21 -8.86
CA GLN A 94 10.31 14.07 -8.25
C GLN A 94 9.64 13.60 -6.96
N GLU A 95 9.07 14.49 -6.16
CA GLU A 95 8.34 14.08 -4.94
C GLU A 95 7.12 13.21 -5.26
N LEU A 96 6.35 13.55 -6.29
CA LEU A 96 5.22 12.73 -6.71
C LEU A 96 5.69 11.43 -7.37
N LEU A 97 6.73 11.48 -8.22
CA LEU A 97 7.31 10.28 -8.83
C LEU A 97 7.81 9.29 -7.78
N LYS A 98 8.46 9.75 -6.70
CA LYS A 98 8.89 8.90 -5.59
C LYS A 98 7.71 8.18 -4.92
N ARG A 99 6.57 8.86 -4.73
CA ARG A 99 5.36 8.25 -4.15
C ARG A 99 4.68 7.27 -5.11
N LEU A 100 4.73 7.55 -6.41
CA LEU A 100 4.23 6.63 -7.44
C LEU A 100 5.13 5.39 -7.56
N GLU A 101 6.44 5.53 -7.41
CA GLU A 101 7.38 4.41 -7.33
C GLU A 101 7.14 3.60 -6.04
N GLN A 102 6.96 4.23 -4.89
CA GLN A 102 6.56 3.53 -3.66
C GLN A 102 5.23 2.79 -3.84
N TYR A 103 4.27 3.41 -4.54
CA TYR A 103 2.98 2.79 -4.83
C TYR A 103 3.12 1.59 -5.79
N LYS A 104 4.09 1.63 -6.72
CA LYS A 104 4.45 0.48 -7.55
C LYS A 104 4.85 -0.72 -6.69
N ASP A 105 5.60 -0.49 -5.63
CA ASP A 105 6.06 -1.54 -4.72
C ASP A 105 4.95 -2.03 -3.80
N ASP A 106 4.10 -1.13 -3.34
CA ASP A 106 2.89 -1.46 -2.61
C ASP A 106 1.96 -2.40 -3.40
N LEU A 107 1.85 -2.19 -4.71
CA LEU A 107 1.09 -3.07 -5.61
C LEU A 107 1.82 -4.40 -5.87
N LYS A 108 3.15 -4.39 -5.99
CA LYS A 108 3.94 -5.62 -6.07
C LYS A 108 3.84 -6.46 -4.80
N ALA A 109 3.78 -5.82 -3.64
CA ALA A 109 3.57 -6.48 -2.35
C ALA A 109 2.24 -7.25 -2.29
N GLU A 110 1.24 -6.79 -3.05
CA GLU A 110 -0.04 -7.49 -3.25
C GLU A 110 0.04 -8.66 -4.24
N GLY A 111 1.18 -8.85 -4.91
CA GLY A 111 1.39 -9.90 -5.90
C GLY A 111 0.95 -9.53 -7.31
N TYR A 112 0.92 -8.23 -7.62
CA TYR A 112 0.70 -7.73 -8.98
C TYR A 112 2.02 -7.45 -9.68
N THR A 113 2.05 -7.72 -10.98
CA THR A 113 3.02 -7.10 -11.89
C THR A 113 2.40 -5.79 -12.36
N THR A 114 3.16 -4.71 -12.36
CA THR A 114 2.62 -3.36 -12.62
C THR A 114 3.35 -2.67 -13.75
N LYS A 115 2.63 -1.80 -14.47
CA LYS A 115 3.23 -0.83 -15.39
C LYS A 115 2.57 0.54 -15.21
N PHE A 116 3.40 1.54 -14.91
CA PHE A 116 3.00 2.93 -14.76
C PHE A 116 3.20 3.69 -16.07
N ILE A 117 2.11 4.21 -16.61
CA ILE A 117 2.06 4.83 -17.93
C ILE A 117 1.63 6.28 -17.74
N LYS A 118 2.48 7.21 -18.16
CA LYS A 118 2.10 8.59 -18.40
C LYS A 118 1.15 8.64 -19.59
N ALA A 119 -0.04 9.16 -19.37
CA ALA A 119 -1.10 9.25 -20.36
C ALA A 119 -1.40 10.72 -20.66
N SER A 120 -1.07 11.13 -21.88
CA SER A 120 -1.54 12.36 -22.49
C SER A 120 -2.76 12.02 -23.33
N ILE A 121 -3.91 12.58 -22.96
CA ILE A 121 -5.22 12.28 -23.53
C ILE A 121 -5.93 13.59 -23.84
N TYR A 122 -6.94 13.52 -24.70
CA TYR A 122 -7.70 14.69 -25.13
C TYR A 122 -8.15 15.57 -23.96
N ASP A 123 -7.66 16.81 -23.93
CA ASP A 123 -7.97 17.84 -22.95
C ASP A 123 -8.50 19.13 -23.60
N GLY A 124 -9.16 19.00 -24.75
CA GLY A 124 -9.76 20.13 -25.47
C GLY A 124 -11.10 20.61 -24.90
N THR A 125 -11.77 21.51 -25.61
CA THR A 125 -13.01 22.17 -25.17
C THR A 125 -14.29 21.47 -25.61
N GLU A 126 -14.22 20.56 -26.58
CA GLU A 126 -15.40 19.80 -27.01
C GLU A 126 -15.78 18.77 -25.95
N HIS A 127 -17.09 18.62 -25.72
CA HIS A 127 -17.58 17.64 -24.78
C HIS A 127 -17.62 16.25 -25.43
N GLN A 128 -16.54 15.49 -25.22
CA GLN A 128 -16.36 14.16 -25.82
C GLN A 128 -15.72 13.15 -24.85
N ASP A 129 -16.01 13.31 -23.55
CA ASP A 129 -15.41 12.50 -22.50
C ASP A 129 -15.70 11.01 -22.72
N GLY A 130 -16.92 10.66 -23.13
CA GLY A 130 -17.29 9.28 -23.46
C GLY A 130 -16.52 8.71 -24.65
N ARG A 131 -16.15 9.54 -25.64
CA ARG A 131 -15.32 9.12 -26.79
C ARG A 131 -13.88 8.83 -26.37
N THR A 132 -13.27 9.75 -25.62
CA THR A 132 -11.91 9.57 -25.08
C THR A 132 -11.85 8.35 -24.18
N LEU A 133 -12.89 8.11 -23.39
CA LEU A 133 -13.03 6.89 -22.59
C LEU A 133 -13.07 5.61 -23.44
N LEU A 134 -13.73 5.63 -24.60
CA LEU A 134 -13.76 4.49 -25.52
C LEU A 134 -12.40 4.23 -26.19
N ALA A 135 -11.58 5.27 -26.41
CA ALA A 135 -10.20 5.11 -26.86
C ALA A 135 -9.35 4.41 -25.78
N ILE A 136 -9.42 4.88 -24.52
CA ILE A 136 -8.74 4.24 -23.38
C ILE A 136 -9.22 2.78 -23.23
N ARG A 137 -10.54 2.55 -23.32
CA ARG A 137 -11.10 1.19 -23.28
C ARG A 137 -10.54 0.30 -24.38
N SER A 138 -10.36 0.82 -25.60
CA SER A 138 -9.79 0.05 -26.71
C SER A 138 -8.35 -0.38 -26.39
N PHE A 139 -7.53 0.54 -25.86
CA PHE A 139 -6.19 0.21 -25.37
C PHE A 139 -6.20 -0.90 -24.31
N LEU A 140 -7.08 -0.79 -23.30
CA LEU A 140 -7.20 -1.82 -22.26
C LEU A 140 -7.67 -3.17 -22.80
N LYS A 141 -8.52 -3.19 -23.84
CA LYS A 141 -8.95 -4.42 -24.52
C LYS A 141 -7.79 -5.13 -25.19
N ASP A 142 -6.91 -4.40 -25.86
CA ASP A 142 -5.77 -4.99 -26.57
C ASP A 142 -4.71 -5.51 -25.59
N ILE A 143 -4.52 -4.79 -24.48
CA ILE A 143 -3.71 -5.30 -23.35
C ILE A 143 -4.34 -6.57 -22.78
N LYS A 144 -5.65 -6.61 -22.53
CA LYS A 144 -6.33 -7.79 -21.96
C LYS A 144 -6.26 -9.02 -22.87
N GLN A 145 -6.25 -8.83 -24.19
CA GLN A 145 -6.07 -9.90 -25.16
C GLN A 145 -4.65 -10.49 -25.12
N SER A 146 -3.64 -9.65 -24.82
CA SER A 146 -2.23 -10.05 -24.84
C SER A 146 -1.67 -10.44 -23.46
N LYS A 147 -2.28 -9.96 -22.37
CA LYS A 147 -1.79 -10.07 -20.98
C LYS A 147 -2.94 -10.36 -20.01
N ASN A 148 -2.62 -10.95 -18.86
CA ASN A 148 -3.59 -11.18 -17.78
C ASN A 148 -3.87 -9.90 -16.97
N LEU A 149 -4.43 -8.89 -17.64
CA LEU A 149 -4.85 -7.63 -17.04
C LEU A 149 -5.95 -7.85 -16.00
N GLN A 150 -5.67 -7.47 -14.76
CA GLN A 150 -6.61 -7.49 -13.64
C GLN A 150 -7.40 -6.19 -13.53
N GLY A 151 -6.77 -5.05 -13.79
CA GLY A 151 -7.39 -3.75 -13.57
C GLY A 151 -6.52 -2.58 -13.99
N VAL A 152 -7.14 -1.41 -13.96
CA VAL A 152 -6.51 -0.11 -14.19
C VAL A 152 -6.81 0.84 -13.02
N ILE A 153 -5.82 1.65 -12.66
CA ILE A 153 -5.97 2.75 -11.70
C ILE A 153 -5.66 4.04 -12.45
N LEU A 154 -6.58 5.00 -12.40
CA LEU A 154 -6.43 6.30 -13.05
C LEU A 154 -6.00 7.34 -12.00
N VAL A 155 -4.80 7.91 -12.15
CA VAL A 155 -4.23 8.92 -11.24
C VAL A 155 -4.21 10.28 -11.92
N GLY A 156 -4.99 11.22 -11.38
CA GLY A 156 -5.27 12.51 -12.02
C GLY A 156 -6.68 12.59 -12.57
N ALA A 157 -6.97 13.64 -13.33
CA ALA A 157 -8.25 13.85 -13.98
C ALA A 157 -8.30 13.08 -15.30
N PHE A 158 -9.28 12.18 -15.42
CA PHE A 158 -9.57 11.41 -16.63
C PHE A 158 -11.07 11.56 -16.97
N PRO A 159 -11.44 11.46 -18.26
CA PRO A 159 -12.81 11.42 -18.74
C PRO A 159 -13.69 10.40 -17.99
N GLU A 160 -14.98 10.68 -17.90
CA GLU A 160 -15.96 9.84 -17.21
C GLU A 160 -17.15 9.52 -18.10
N ALA A 161 -17.77 8.36 -17.89
CA ALA A 161 -18.96 7.98 -18.64
C ALA A 161 -20.22 8.48 -17.92
N MET A 162 -21.02 9.28 -18.62
CA MET A 162 -22.41 9.53 -18.27
C MET A 162 -23.31 8.49 -18.95
N ILE A 163 -24.21 7.86 -18.19
CA ILE A 163 -25.21 6.93 -18.74
C ILE A 163 -26.57 7.61 -18.70
N VAL A 164 -27.25 7.65 -19.83
CA VAL A 164 -28.65 8.04 -19.94
C VAL A 164 -29.45 6.80 -20.32
N ARG A 165 -30.59 6.59 -19.68
CA ARG A 165 -31.42 5.42 -19.89
C ARG A 165 -32.88 5.82 -20.01
N ARG A 166 -33.63 5.10 -20.84
CA ARG A 166 -35.08 5.22 -20.96
C ARG A 166 -35.71 3.84 -20.94
N TRP A 167 -36.84 3.73 -20.25
CA TRP A 167 -37.61 2.50 -20.13
C TRP A 167 -39.10 2.81 -20.05
N ILE A 168 -39.92 1.78 -20.25
CA ILE A 168 -41.37 1.91 -20.18
C ILE A 168 -41.83 1.61 -18.75
N TRP A 169 -42.48 2.58 -18.13
CA TRP A 169 -42.89 2.48 -16.74
C TRP A 169 -44.34 2.90 -16.54
N ARG A 170 -45.10 2.10 -15.79
CA ARG A 170 -46.33 2.56 -15.15
C ARG A 170 -45.97 3.14 -13.79
N ARG A 171 -46.00 4.47 -13.69
CA ARG A 171 -45.87 5.15 -12.40
C ARG A 171 -47.20 5.10 -11.67
N LYS A 172 -47.15 4.75 -10.39
CA LYS A 172 -48.29 4.71 -9.47
C LYS A 172 -48.05 5.69 -8.32
N ASN A 173 -49.10 6.32 -7.82
CA ASN A 173 -49.07 7.20 -6.64
C ASN A 173 -47.95 8.25 -6.69
N TRP A 174 -47.80 8.93 -7.83
CA TRP A 174 -46.75 9.91 -8.05
C TRP A 174 -47.33 11.22 -8.54
N ASN A 175 -46.76 12.33 -8.08
CA ASN A 175 -47.16 13.68 -8.50
C ASN A 175 -46.70 13.92 -9.93
N VAL A 176 -47.62 14.29 -10.83
CA VAL A 176 -47.30 14.62 -12.22
C VAL A 176 -48.25 15.70 -12.74
N THR A 177 -47.75 16.55 -13.63
CA THR A 177 -48.58 17.50 -14.39
C THR A 177 -48.67 16.99 -15.81
N ILE A 178 -49.86 16.63 -16.29
CA ILE A 178 -50.07 16.11 -17.65
C ILE A 178 -51.09 17.00 -18.35
N ASP A 179 -50.72 17.54 -19.52
CA ASP A 179 -51.55 18.44 -20.32
C ASP A 179 -52.05 19.64 -19.49
N GLY A 180 -51.12 20.29 -18.77
CA GLY A 180 -51.38 21.42 -17.89
C GLY A 180 -52.19 21.11 -16.61
N THR A 181 -52.59 19.85 -16.39
CA THR A 181 -53.39 19.44 -15.22
C THR A 181 -52.52 18.75 -14.16
N ASP A 182 -52.60 19.19 -12.90
CA ASP A 182 -51.87 18.60 -11.78
C ASP A 182 -52.59 17.37 -11.17
N TYR A 183 -51.88 16.25 -11.08
CA TYR A 183 -52.32 15.02 -10.44
C TYR A 183 -51.48 14.75 -9.19
N THR A 184 -51.86 15.38 -8.07
CA THR A 184 -51.14 15.31 -6.79
C THR A 184 -52.06 14.85 -5.64
N GLY A 185 -51.48 14.37 -4.54
CA GLY A 185 -52.23 13.92 -3.35
C GLY A 185 -53.30 12.88 -3.67
N ASN A 186 -54.54 13.11 -3.21
CA ASN A 186 -55.68 12.22 -3.47
C ASN A 186 -56.11 12.17 -4.96
N ASN A 187 -55.62 13.10 -5.79
CA ASN A 187 -55.90 13.14 -7.23
C ASN A 187 -54.83 12.43 -8.09
N GLN A 188 -53.85 11.77 -7.47
CA GLN A 188 -52.88 10.97 -8.22
C GLN A 188 -53.57 9.93 -9.12
N ARG A 189 -52.99 9.67 -10.29
CA ARG A 189 -53.43 8.67 -11.26
C ARG A 189 -52.23 7.85 -11.70
N ASP A 190 -52.48 6.61 -12.11
CA ASP A 190 -51.46 5.81 -12.77
C ASP A 190 -51.23 6.37 -14.17
N PHE A 191 -49.97 6.62 -14.54
CA PHE A 191 -49.61 7.16 -15.85
C PHE A 191 -48.43 6.41 -16.48
N LEU A 192 -48.45 6.34 -17.80
CA LEU A 192 -47.37 5.81 -18.61
C LEU A 192 -46.24 6.84 -18.62
N ARG A 193 -45.03 6.39 -18.34
CA ARG A 193 -43.82 7.20 -18.36
C ARG A 193 -42.77 6.54 -19.24
N ILE A 194 -42.36 7.24 -20.28
CA ILE A 194 -41.29 6.88 -21.20
C ILE A 194 -40.38 8.11 -21.32
N VAL A 195 -39.56 8.31 -20.30
CA VAL A 195 -38.77 9.54 -20.10
C VAL A 195 -37.28 9.18 -20.05
N PRO A 196 -36.43 9.80 -20.88
CA PRO A 196 -34.98 9.66 -20.77
C PRO A 196 -34.47 10.32 -19.49
N GLU A 197 -33.60 9.64 -18.77
CA GLU A 197 -32.99 10.18 -17.55
C GLU A 197 -31.51 9.83 -17.49
N ILE A 198 -30.69 10.75 -16.94
CA ILE A 198 -29.34 10.40 -16.50
C ILE A 198 -29.48 9.36 -15.39
N VAL A 199 -28.94 8.16 -15.61
CA VAL A 199 -28.90 7.08 -14.62
C VAL A 199 -27.60 7.04 -13.83
N ALA A 200 -26.52 7.60 -14.37
CA ALA A 200 -25.26 7.77 -13.67
C ALA A 200 -24.50 8.92 -14.32
N HIS A 201 -24.07 9.90 -13.52
CA HIS A 201 -23.16 10.97 -14.00
C HIS A 201 -21.72 10.46 -14.16
N ARG A 202 -21.38 9.39 -13.43
CA ARG A 202 -20.12 8.65 -13.51
C ARG A 202 -20.42 7.16 -13.49
N ALA A 203 -19.87 6.41 -14.44
CA ALA A 203 -20.05 4.96 -14.53
C ALA A 203 -18.77 4.24 -14.98
N ASP A 204 -17.98 3.76 -14.02
CA ASP A 204 -16.73 3.03 -14.33
C ASP A 204 -16.96 1.67 -15.00
N ILE A 205 -18.20 1.15 -14.97
CA ILE A 205 -18.56 -0.08 -15.70
C ILE A 205 -18.25 0.03 -17.19
N VAL A 206 -18.32 1.22 -17.80
CA VAL A 206 -18.01 1.40 -19.23
C VAL A 206 -16.55 1.07 -19.56
N LEU A 207 -15.62 1.42 -18.66
CA LEU A 207 -14.21 1.03 -18.78
C LEU A 207 -13.96 -0.42 -18.35
N ALA A 208 -14.72 -0.91 -17.37
CA ALA A 208 -14.46 -2.20 -16.75
C ALA A 208 -15.04 -3.39 -17.53
N ASP A 209 -16.18 -3.20 -18.19
CA ASP A 209 -16.78 -4.14 -19.12
C ASP A 209 -16.08 -3.99 -20.48
N LEU A 210 -15.23 -4.94 -20.84
CA LEU A 210 -14.37 -4.93 -22.02
C LEU A 210 -14.99 -5.64 -23.22
N ASP A 211 -16.01 -6.48 -23.02
CA ASP A 211 -16.68 -7.24 -24.07
C ASP A 211 -18.10 -6.75 -24.41
N GLY A 212 -18.62 -5.78 -23.65
CA GLY A 212 -19.89 -5.09 -23.90
C GLY A 212 -19.89 -4.14 -25.09
N ASN A 213 -21.10 -3.77 -25.51
CA ASN A 213 -21.42 -3.03 -26.73
C ASN A 213 -21.41 -1.50 -26.57
N TRP A 214 -20.67 -0.98 -25.58
CA TRP A 214 -20.65 0.44 -25.21
C TRP A 214 -20.37 1.41 -26.38
N LYS A 215 -19.47 1.04 -27.30
CA LYS A 215 -19.14 1.86 -28.49
C LYS A 215 -20.38 2.15 -29.36
N ASN A 216 -21.29 1.19 -29.48
CA ASN A 216 -22.46 1.29 -30.36
C ASN A 216 -23.60 2.11 -29.76
N ILE A 217 -23.53 2.42 -28.46
CA ILE A 217 -24.55 3.17 -27.74
C ILE A 217 -24.04 4.53 -27.26
N TYR A 218 -22.81 4.91 -27.62
CA TYR A 218 -22.28 6.23 -27.32
C TYR A 218 -22.87 7.29 -28.25
N VAL A 219 -23.21 8.45 -27.69
CA VAL A 219 -23.79 9.60 -28.38
C VAL A 219 -23.02 10.86 -27.97
N LYS A 220 -22.26 11.47 -28.90
CA LYS A 220 -21.55 12.74 -28.68
C LYS A 220 -22.53 13.90 -28.43
N GLY A 221 -23.63 13.94 -29.19
CA GLY A 221 -24.65 14.98 -29.09
C GLY A 221 -24.19 16.39 -29.48
N PRO A 222 -25.01 17.42 -29.22
CA PRO A 222 -26.32 17.38 -28.56
C PRO A 222 -27.41 16.61 -29.34
N VAL A 223 -28.26 15.86 -28.64
CA VAL A 223 -29.42 15.15 -29.21
C VAL A 223 -30.65 15.37 -28.33
N ASP A 224 -31.78 15.67 -28.97
CA ASP A 224 -33.10 15.74 -28.35
C ASP A 224 -33.77 14.37 -28.34
N LEU A 225 -34.07 13.88 -27.15
CA LEU A 225 -34.70 12.58 -26.93
C LEU A 225 -36.14 12.77 -26.50
N GLU A 226 -37.03 12.07 -27.18
CA GLU A 226 -38.46 12.04 -26.90
C GLU A 226 -38.76 11.61 -25.46
N SER A 227 -39.68 12.34 -24.84
CA SER A 227 -40.15 12.20 -23.47
C SER A 227 -41.67 12.20 -23.44
N ILE A 228 -42.26 11.07 -23.03
CA ILE A 228 -43.72 10.89 -23.02
C ILE A 228 -44.20 10.60 -21.60
N GLU A 229 -45.19 11.36 -21.16
CA GLU A 229 -45.99 11.06 -19.97
C GLU A 229 -47.47 11.09 -20.35
N ALA A 230 -48.20 10.00 -20.15
CA ALA A 230 -49.55 9.86 -20.71
C ALA A 230 -50.52 9.12 -19.79
N LEU A 231 -51.74 9.64 -19.67
CA LEU A 231 -52.82 8.96 -18.94
C LEU A 231 -53.57 7.97 -19.84
N PRO A 232 -53.95 6.79 -19.32
CA PRO A 232 -54.77 5.86 -20.08
C PRO A 232 -56.18 6.43 -20.35
N VAL A 233 -56.76 6.13 -21.51
CA VAL A 233 -58.20 6.36 -21.76
C VAL A 233 -59.08 5.39 -20.96
N SER A 234 -60.35 5.74 -20.78
CA SER A 234 -61.35 4.85 -20.15
C SER A 234 -61.42 3.49 -20.87
N GLY A 235 -61.53 2.40 -20.11
CA GLY A 235 -61.54 1.03 -20.64
C GLY A 235 -60.15 0.43 -20.92
N THR A 236 -59.05 1.15 -20.67
CA THR A 236 -57.69 0.58 -20.73
C THR A 236 -57.53 -0.53 -19.70
N ASN A 237 -57.03 -1.69 -20.12
CA ASN A 237 -56.82 -2.86 -19.25
C ASN A 237 -56.06 -2.49 -17.98
N SER A 238 -56.62 -2.73 -16.79
CA SER A 238 -56.08 -2.33 -15.49
C SER A 238 -54.67 -2.85 -15.16
N ASN A 239 -54.14 -3.81 -15.92
CA ASN A 239 -52.79 -4.41 -15.79
C ASN A 239 -51.78 -3.90 -16.84
N TRP A 240 -52.06 -2.78 -17.52
CA TRP A 240 -51.09 -2.14 -18.43
C TRP A 240 -49.77 -1.73 -17.72
N PRO A 241 -48.63 -1.64 -18.43
CA PRO A 241 -48.44 -2.06 -19.82
C PRO A 241 -48.34 -3.58 -19.97
N LEU A 242 -49.09 -4.15 -20.93
CA LEU A 242 -49.00 -5.55 -21.34
C LEU A 242 -48.12 -5.68 -22.59
N TYR A 243 -47.61 -6.88 -22.84
CA TYR A 243 -46.86 -7.17 -24.07
C TYR A 243 -47.75 -6.96 -25.31
N ALA A 244 -47.22 -6.24 -26.31
CA ALA A 244 -47.87 -5.93 -27.58
C ALA A 244 -49.19 -5.13 -27.46
N MET A 245 -49.47 -4.51 -26.31
CA MET A 245 -50.69 -3.72 -26.16
C MET A 245 -50.64 -2.42 -26.96
N THR A 246 -51.82 -1.95 -27.36
CA THR A 246 -52.00 -0.58 -27.84
C THR A 246 -52.42 0.30 -26.66
N PHE A 247 -51.57 1.24 -26.28
CA PHE A 247 -51.84 2.27 -25.29
C PHE A 247 -52.33 3.52 -26.00
N THR A 248 -53.51 4.00 -25.64
CA THR A 248 -54.11 5.21 -26.21
C THR A 248 -54.29 6.24 -25.10
N SER A 249 -53.99 7.50 -25.41
CA SER A 249 -54.17 8.63 -24.51
C SER A 249 -54.69 9.86 -25.24
N THR A 250 -55.59 10.59 -24.61
CA THR A 250 -56.02 11.95 -25.02
C THR A 250 -55.52 13.03 -24.05
N LYS A 251 -54.71 12.65 -23.04
CA LYS A 251 -54.09 13.56 -22.08
C LYS A 251 -52.65 13.12 -21.87
N TYR A 252 -51.73 13.81 -22.54
CA TYR A 252 -50.32 13.43 -22.56
C TYR A 252 -49.40 14.66 -22.68
N ASN A 253 -48.21 14.55 -22.09
CA ASN A 253 -47.07 15.39 -22.42
C ASN A 253 -46.25 14.65 -23.49
N ASP A 254 -45.94 15.34 -24.57
CA ASP A 254 -45.05 14.88 -25.63
C ASP A 254 -43.97 15.94 -25.83
N GLN A 255 -42.86 15.75 -25.14
CA GLN A 255 -41.78 16.73 -25.05
C GLN A 255 -40.47 16.09 -25.52
N VAL A 256 -39.42 16.89 -25.60
CA VAL A 256 -38.05 16.43 -25.82
C VAL A 256 -37.14 16.87 -24.67
N MET A 257 -36.11 16.08 -24.41
CA MET A 257 -35.06 16.38 -23.44
C MET A 257 -33.70 16.27 -24.13
N SER A 258 -32.89 17.31 -24.01
CA SER A 258 -31.57 17.39 -24.65
C SER A 258 -30.48 16.75 -23.79
N PHE A 259 -29.65 15.91 -24.41
CA PHE A 259 -28.46 15.33 -23.79
C PHE A 259 -27.27 15.43 -24.75
N GLN A 260 -26.06 15.43 -24.22
CA GLN A 260 -24.81 15.37 -24.97
C GLN A 260 -23.79 14.55 -24.17
N ASP A 261 -22.82 13.99 -24.89
CA ASP A 261 -21.76 13.11 -24.39
C ASP A 261 -22.24 12.04 -23.40
N PHE A 262 -22.93 11.01 -23.90
CA PHE A 262 -23.50 9.97 -23.05
C PHE A 262 -23.59 8.60 -23.71
N PHE A 263 -23.71 7.58 -22.88
CA PHE A 263 -24.05 6.22 -23.29
C PHE A 263 -25.56 6.01 -23.14
N TRP A 264 -26.24 5.77 -24.27
CA TRP A 264 -27.68 5.67 -24.37
C TRP A 264 -28.19 4.23 -24.22
N ILE A 265 -28.63 3.90 -23.02
CA ILE A 265 -29.29 2.62 -22.75
C ILE A 265 -30.78 2.75 -23.08
N GLN A 266 -31.11 2.51 -24.35
CA GLN A 266 -32.48 2.49 -24.84
C GLN A 266 -33.18 1.16 -24.46
N ASP A 267 -33.57 1.00 -23.21
CA ASP A 267 -34.31 -0.19 -22.78
C ASP A 267 -35.79 -0.16 -23.19
N ASP A 268 -36.33 1.00 -23.56
CA ASP A 268 -37.68 1.12 -24.09
C ASP A 268 -37.86 0.41 -25.45
N ASN A 269 -39.07 -0.12 -25.63
CA ASN A 269 -39.47 -0.78 -26.86
C ASN A 269 -40.93 -0.47 -27.18
N PHE A 270 -41.16 0.58 -27.97
CA PHE A 270 -42.49 0.97 -28.40
C PHE A 270 -42.48 1.49 -29.83
N GLN A 271 -43.67 1.59 -30.42
CA GLN A 271 -43.89 2.13 -31.75
C GLN A 271 -45.05 3.13 -31.69
N ARG A 272 -44.88 4.33 -32.24
CA ARG A 272 -45.99 5.26 -32.49
C ARG A 272 -46.88 4.74 -33.61
N LEU A 273 -48.19 4.74 -33.39
CA LEU A 273 -49.19 4.35 -34.39
C LEU A 273 -49.91 5.60 -34.89
N SER A 274 -50.43 5.53 -36.12
CA SER A 274 -51.32 6.56 -36.65
C SER A 274 -52.56 6.71 -35.77
N ALA A 275 -52.92 7.96 -35.46
CA ALA A 275 -54.05 8.34 -34.62
C ALA A 275 -54.61 9.71 -35.05
N PRO A 276 -55.87 10.02 -34.73
CA PRO A 276 -56.44 11.36 -34.94
C PRO A 276 -55.66 12.45 -34.19
N SER A 277 -55.78 13.69 -34.64
CA SER A 277 -55.20 14.86 -33.95
C SER A 277 -55.63 14.91 -32.48
N GLY A 278 -54.71 15.24 -31.58
CA GLY A 278 -54.94 15.25 -30.13
C GLY A 278 -54.99 13.87 -29.45
N THR A 279 -54.67 12.79 -30.17
CA THR A 279 -54.61 11.43 -29.61
C THR A 279 -53.21 10.82 -29.76
N LEU A 280 -52.62 10.39 -28.64
CA LEU A 280 -51.41 9.59 -28.63
C LEU A 280 -51.78 8.11 -28.69
N LYS A 281 -51.18 7.36 -29.63
CA LYS A 281 -51.36 5.91 -29.75
C LYS A 281 -50.02 5.21 -29.88
N LEU A 282 -49.71 4.36 -28.90
CA LEU A 282 -48.44 3.65 -28.81
C LEU A 282 -48.67 2.14 -28.80
N ARG A 283 -47.89 1.38 -29.58
CA ARG A 283 -47.76 -0.07 -29.41
C ARG A 283 -46.60 -0.35 -28.47
N ILE A 284 -46.90 -0.86 -27.28
CA ILE A 284 -45.94 -1.11 -26.21
C ILE A 284 -45.42 -2.55 -26.28
N ARG A 285 -44.10 -2.74 -26.21
CA ARG A 285 -43.44 -4.03 -26.02
C ARG A 285 -42.70 -4.00 -24.68
N LYS A 286 -43.10 -4.86 -23.75
CA LYS A 286 -42.58 -4.86 -22.37
C LYS A 286 -41.12 -5.33 -22.25
N ALA A 287 -40.64 -6.11 -23.22
CA ALA A 287 -39.27 -6.64 -23.21
C ALA A 287 -38.25 -5.52 -23.40
N GLN A 288 -37.31 -5.43 -22.46
CA GLN A 288 -36.20 -4.48 -22.51
C GLN A 288 -35.16 -4.91 -23.55
N LYS A 289 -34.47 -3.94 -24.15
CA LYS A 289 -33.49 -4.21 -25.21
C LYS A 289 -32.11 -4.57 -24.68
N HIS A 290 -31.67 -4.08 -23.51
CA HIS A 290 -30.32 -4.29 -22.96
C HIS A 290 -29.18 -4.08 -23.99
N PRO A 291 -29.15 -2.92 -24.70
CA PRO A 291 -28.26 -2.72 -25.84
C PRO A 291 -26.76 -2.70 -25.48
N GLU A 292 -26.42 -2.46 -24.22
CA GLU A 292 -25.06 -2.44 -23.71
C GLU A 292 -24.44 -3.84 -23.55
N THR A 293 -25.29 -4.84 -23.28
CA THR A 293 -24.83 -6.19 -22.90
C THR A 293 -24.30 -6.99 -24.09
N ASN A 294 -23.25 -7.78 -23.83
CA ASN A 294 -22.86 -8.87 -24.72
C ASN A 294 -23.87 -10.05 -24.63
N PHE A 295 -23.72 -11.08 -25.47
CA PHE A 295 -24.63 -12.23 -25.47
C PHE A 295 -24.63 -13.03 -24.14
N ARG A 296 -23.47 -13.22 -23.50
CA ARG A 296 -23.32 -13.99 -22.25
C ARG A 296 -23.97 -13.28 -21.07
N ASP A 297 -23.81 -11.96 -21.00
CA ASP A 297 -24.41 -11.11 -19.97
C ASP A 297 -25.90 -10.94 -20.20
N ARG A 298 -26.36 -10.88 -21.46
CA ARG A 298 -27.78 -10.86 -21.79
C ARG A 298 -28.51 -12.15 -21.35
N ALA A 299 -27.80 -13.27 -21.32
CA ALA A 299 -28.35 -14.56 -20.91
C ALA A 299 -28.47 -14.74 -19.38
N LYS A 300 -28.00 -13.78 -18.59
CA LYS A 300 -28.11 -13.83 -17.12
C LYS A 300 -29.54 -13.60 -16.64
N PRO A 301 -29.92 -14.14 -15.46
CA PRO A 301 -31.24 -13.91 -14.88
C PRO A 301 -31.64 -12.44 -14.84
N ASN A 302 -30.73 -11.57 -14.43
CA ASN A 302 -30.85 -10.12 -14.58
C ASN A 302 -29.83 -9.63 -15.62
N PRO A 303 -30.28 -9.25 -16.83
CA PRO A 303 -29.37 -8.87 -17.92
C PRO A 303 -28.70 -7.51 -17.68
N ILE A 304 -27.44 -7.56 -17.22
CA ILE A 304 -26.57 -6.41 -16.98
C ILE A 304 -25.14 -6.68 -17.47
N ALA A 305 -24.45 -5.62 -17.90
CA ALA A 305 -23.02 -5.60 -18.15
C ALA A 305 -22.24 -5.92 -16.87
N ARG A 306 -21.13 -6.64 -17.00
CA ARG A 306 -20.28 -7.02 -15.87
C ARG A 306 -18.82 -6.64 -16.12
N PRO A 307 -18.04 -6.36 -15.05
CA PRO A 307 -16.66 -5.94 -15.21
C PRO A 307 -15.71 -7.14 -15.44
N GLU A 308 -14.96 -7.12 -16.55
CA GLU A 308 -13.84 -8.04 -16.81
C GLU A 308 -12.61 -7.67 -15.97
N ILE A 309 -12.40 -6.37 -15.77
CA ILE A 309 -11.28 -5.80 -15.02
C ILE A 309 -11.75 -4.88 -13.90
N PHE A 310 -10.89 -4.59 -12.93
CA PHE A 310 -11.14 -3.58 -11.90
C PHE A 310 -10.78 -2.17 -12.39
N VAL A 311 -11.55 -1.17 -11.96
CA VAL A 311 -11.31 0.25 -12.29
C VAL A 311 -11.46 1.06 -11.02
N SER A 312 -10.55 2.02 -10.80
CA SER A 312 -10.73 3.08 -9.81
C SER A 312 -10.02 4.37 -10.21
N ARG A 313 -10.34 5.45 -9.49
CA ARG A 313 -9.85 6.82 -9.78
C ARG A 313 -9.27 7.49 -8.55
N ILE A 314 -8.06 8.02 -8.66
CA ILE A 314 -7.40 8.86 -7.65
C ILE A 314 -7.28 10.27 -8.25
N ASN A 315 -8.34 11.07 -8.10
CA ASN A 315 -8.47 12.39 -8.71
C ASN A 315 -8.67 13.48 -7.66
N ALA A 316 -7.67 14.34 -7.43
CA ALA A 316 -7.74 15.44 -6.48
C ALA A 316 -8.21 16.77 -7.09
N ARG A 317 -8.28 16.88 -8.43
CA ARG A 317 -8.48 18.16 -9.16
C ARG A 317 -9.74 18.92 -8.74
N ASN A 318 -10.81 18.20 -8.38
CA ASN A 318 -12.10 18.81 -8.05
C ASN A 318 -12.19 19.35 -6.60
N ILE A 319 -11.17 19.09 -5.78
CA ILE A 319 -11.07 19.57 -4.39
C ILE A 319 -9.76 20.33 -4.12
N ALA A 320 -8.81 20.26 -5.05
CA ALA A 320 -7.53 20.94 -5.00
C ALA A 320 -7.67 22.42 -5.37
N VAL A 321 -8.00 23.24 -4.37
CA VAL A 321 -8.22 24.68 -4.56
C VAL A 321 -7.42 25.51 -3.57
N SER A 322 -7.02 26.72 -3.94
CA SER A 322 -6.39 27.72 -3.05
C SER A 322 -7.22 29.01 -3.04
N THR A 323 -6.94 29.90 -2.08
CA THR A 323 -7.61 31.21 -2.02
C THR A 323 -7.18 32.09 -3.19
N ASP A 324 -8.13 32.71 -3.86
CA ASP A 324 -7.89 33.67 -4.93
C ASP A 324 -7.24 34.95 -4.38
N LYS A 325 -6.07 35.28 -4.92
CA LYS A 325 -5.25 36.43 -4.52
C LYS A 325 -5.88 37.79 -4.86
N ASN A 326 -6.92 37.80 -5.70
CA ASN A 326 -7.63 39.03 -6.05
C ASN A 326 -8.56 39.54 -4.95
N PHE A 327 -8.89 38.72 -3.95
CA PHE A 327 -9.71 39.12 -2.82
C PHE A 327 -8.84 39.61 -1.66
N VAL A 328 -8.70 40.93 -1.56
CA VAL A 328 -7.91 41.62 -0.54
C VAL A 328 -8.73 42.71 0.17
N ASP A 329 -8.31 43.05 1.39
CA ASP A 329 -8.84 44.20 2.12
C ASP A 329 -8.18 45.52 1.68
N ALA A 330 -8.59 46.63 2.30
CA ALA A 330 -8.04 47.96 2.03
C ALA A 330 -6.53 48.09 2.34
N SER A 331 -5.95 47.16 3.10
CA SER A 331 -4.51 47.07 3.40
C SER A 331 -3.79 46.07 2.51
N ASN A 332 -4.43 45.62 1.42
CA ASN A 332 -3.90 44.65 0.46
C ASN A 332 -3.55 43.28 1.09
N GLN A 333 -4.26 42.90 2.17
CA GLN A 333 -4.11 41.58 2.79
C GLN A 333 -5.23 40.64 2.30
N GLY A 334 -4.86 39.40 1.95
CA GLY A 334 -5.79 38.40 1.42
C GLY A 334 -6.66 37.68 2.46
N LEU A 335 -7.23 36.55 2.08
CA LEU A 335 -8.14 35.72 2.91
C LEU A 335 -7.44 34.85 3.99
N LEU A 336 -6.11 34.77 3.95
CA LEU A 336 -5.30 33.97 4.88
C LEU A 336 -4.42 34.88 5.74
N ASP A 337 -4.18 34.47 6.99
CA ASP A 337 -3.19 35.09 7.87
C ASP A 337 -1.75 34.63 7.55
N VAL A 338 -0.77 35.18 8.26
CA VAL A 338 0.66 34.86 8.08
C VAL A 338 1.01 33.39 8.34
N SER A 339 0.13 32.65 9.04
CA SER A 339 0.27 31.21 9.29
C SER A 339 -0.47 30.36 8.26
N GLY A 340 -1.05 30.98 7.22
CA GLY A 340 -1.83 30.31 6.19
C GLY A 340 -3.22 29.88 6.64
N LYS A 341 -3.75 30.40 7.76
CA LYS A 341 -5.08 30.06 8.27
C LYS A 341 -6.13 31.08 7.80
N PRO A 342 -7.40 30.68 7.60
CA PRO A 342 -8.48 31.60 7.25
C PRO A 342 -8.58 32.77 8.22
N ARG A 343 -8.69 33.99 7.69
CA ARG A 343 -8.93 35.21 8.47
C ARG A 343 -10.16 35.98 7.97
N THR A 344 -10.61 36.93 8.78
CA THR A 344 -11.67 37.87 8.39
C THR A 344 -11.18 38.79 7.28
N LEU A 345 -12.03 39.00 6.28
CA LEU A 345 -11.82 39.95 5.18
C LEU A 345 -12.91 41.02 5.22
N GLU A 346 -12.53 42.29 5.25
CA GLU A 346 -13.45 43.42 5.05
C GLU A 346 -13.16 44.08 3.71
N THR A 347 -14.19 44.21 2.88
CA THR A 347 -14.06 44.78 1.53
C THR A 347 -15.35 45.44 1.09
N ASN A 348 -15.25 46.42 0.18
CA ASN A 348 -16.40 47.09 -0.41
C ASN A 348 -17.06 46.21 -1.49
N GLN A 349 -16.43 45.10 -1.87
CA GLN A 349 -16.93 44.19 -2.90
C GLN A 349 -17.97 43.20 -2.34
N ASN A 350 -19.11 43.14 -3.02
CA ASN A 350 -20.12 42.12 -2.80
C ASN A 350 -19.74 40.84 -3.56
N VAL A 351 -19.26 39.82 -2.85
CA VAL A 351 -18.71 38.59 -3.40
C VAL A 351 -19.45 37.39 -2.81
N ASP A 352 -19.65 36.34 -3.60
CA ASP A 352 -20.05 35.03 -3.07
C ASP A 352 -18.83 34.38 -2.42
N PRO A 353 -18.87 34.05 -1.11
CA PRO A 353 -17.78 33.35 -0.43
C PRO A 353 -17.32 32.07 -1.14
N ARG A 354 -18.17 31.41 -1.93
CA ARG A 354 -17.78 30.22 -2.70
C ARG A 354 -16.78 30.52 -3.82
N SER A 355 -16.77 31.74 -4.35
CA SER A 355 -15.83 32.18 -5.40
C SER A 355 -14.43 32.49 -4.89
N PHE A 356 -14.23 32.51 -3.57
CA PHE A 356 -12.92 32.73 -2.95
C PHE A 356 -11.90 31.65 -3.26
N LEU A 357 -12.33 30.48 -3.69
CA LEU A 357 -11.46 29.35 -3.97
C LEU A 357 -11.34 29.11 -5.48
N ARG A 358 -10.12 28.84 -5.96
CA ARG A 358 -9.82 28.47 -7.35
C ARG A 358 -8.95 27.23 -7.41
N LYS A 359 -9.12 26.41 -8.46
CA LYS A 359 -8.27 25.23 -8.72
C LYS A 359 -6.80 25.62 -8.67
N ASP A 360 -6.00 24.83 -7.96
CA ASP A 360 -4.60 25.12 -7.67
C ASP A 360 -3.74 23.85 -7.82
N PRO A 361 -2.80 23.83 -8.80
CA PRO A 361 -1.99 22.64 -9.06
C PRO A 361 -1.01 22.32 -7.93
N ILE A 362 -0.55 23.33 -7.16
CA ILE A 362 0.32 23.10 -5.99
C ILE A 362 -0.43 22.31 -4.93
N THR A 363 -1.65 22.74 -4.61
CA THR A 363 -2.55 22.04 -3.69
C THR A 363 -2.88 20.63 -4.19
N GLU A 364 -3.09 20.46 -5.51
CA GLU A 364 -3.36 19.15 -6.09
C GLU A 364 -2.20 18.17 -5.87
N ARG A 365 -0.97 18.58 -6.18
CA ARG A 365 0.24 17.77 -5.95
C ARG A 365 0.41 17.44 -4.48
N LYS A 366 0.23 18.42 -3.58
CA LYS A 366 0.30 18.20 -2.12
C LYS A 366 -0.71 17.14 -1.66
N ILE A 367 -1.95 17.22 -2.13
CA ILE A 367 -3.01 16.28 -1.72
C ILE A 367 -2.73 14.87 -2.26
N LEU A 368 -2.22 14.74 -3.49
CA LEU A 368 -1.83 13.44 -4.06
C LEU A 368 -0.66 12.82 -3.30
N ILE A 369 0.39 13.59 -2.98
CA ILE A 369 1.51 13.12 -2.15
C ILE A 369 1.00 12.61 -0.80
N ASN A 370 0.18 13.41 -0.11
CA ASN A 370 -0.40 13.03 1.18
C ASN A 370 -1.31 11.80 1.08
N TYR A 371 -2.00 11.60 -0.05
CA TYR A 371 -2.80 10.41 -0.31
C TYR A 371 -1.92 9.17 -0.43
N PHE A 372 -0.84 9.21 -1.22
CA PHE A 372 0.05 8.07 -1.40
C PHE A 372 0.82 7.74 -0.12
N ASP A 373 1.26 8.74 0.65
CA ASP A 373 1.90 8.52 1.96
C ASP A 373 0.93 7.82 2.93
N ARG A 374 -0.34 8.27 2.95
CA ARG A 374 -1.38 7.61 3.75
C ARG A 374 -1.71 6.20 3.24
N ASN A 375 -1.73 5.99 1.92
CA ASN A 375 -1.99 4.69 1.31
C ASN A 375 -0.90 3.69 1.69
N HIS A 376 0.37 4.08 1.55
CA HIS A 376 1.53 3.28 1.98
C HIS A 376 1.47 2.96 3.48
N SER A 377 1.29 3.99 4.33
CA SER A 377 1.14 3.82 5.78
C SER A 377 0.03 2.81 6.13
N TYR A 378 -1.14 2.91 5.48
CA TYR A 378 -2.22 1.94 5.66
C TYR A 378 -1.81 0.52 5.26
N ARG A 379 -1.10 0.36 4.14
CA ARG A 379 -0.65 -0.93 3.60
C ARG A 379 0.40 -1.63 4.44
N VAL A 380 1.28 -0.88 5.07
CA VAL A 380 2.33 -1.47 5.92
C VAL A 380 1.85 -1.72 7.33
N GLY A 381 0.58 -1.39 7.63
CA GLY A 381 -0.05 -1.61 8.93
C GLY A 381 0.13 -0.47 9.91
N GLY A 382 0.37 0.77 9.46
CA GLY A 382 0.56 1.98 10.29
C GLY A 382 -0.70 2.55 10.94
N ASN A 383 -1.84 1.85 10.86
CA ASN A 383 -3.08 2.28 11.49
C ASN A 383 -3.08 2.06 13.02
N PRO A 384 -3.73 2.91 13.83
CA PRO A 384 -3.84 2.70 15.28
C PRO A 384 -4.34 1.30 15.62
N LEU A 385 -3.73 0.63 16.61
CA LEU A 385 -4.07 -0.76 16.97
C LEU A 385 -5.57 -0.97 17.28
N ASN A 386 -6.22 0.05 17.87
CA ASN A 386 -7.63 0.02 18.22
C ASN A 386 -8.58 0.32 17.05
N SER A 387 -8.06 0.61 15.86
CA SER A 387 -8.83 0.97 14.66
C SER A 387 -9.51 -0.22 13.99
N HIS A 388 -9.12 -1.47 14.29
CA HIS A 388 -9.70 -2.67 13.66
C HIS A 388 -11.14 -2.94 14.14
N ARG A 389 -12.07 -2.14 13.62
CA ARG A 389 -13.52 -2.13 13.88
C ARG A 389 -14.25 -1.50 12.70
N THR A 390 -15.58 -1.57 12.74
CA THR A 390 -16.44 -0.80 11.83
C THR A 390 -17.02 0.44 12.52
N GLY A 391 -17.31 1.47 11.75
CA GLY A 391 -18.08 2.63 12.21
C GLY A 391 -19.18 2.95 11.21
N ALA A 392 -20.35 3.37 11.66
CA ALA A 392 -21.42 3.82 10.77
C ALA A 392 -22.13 5.06 11.30
N VAL A 393 -22.49 5.95 10.39
CA VAL A 393 -23.28 7.17 10.66
C VAL A 393 -24.47 7.24 9.70
N LYS A 394 -25.62 7.69 10.22
CA LYS A 394 -26.87 7.78 9.47
C LYS A 394 -27.67 9.03 9.82
N PHE A 395 -28.29 9.66 8.83
CA PHE A 395 -29.36 10.66 8.99
C PHE A 395 -30.37 10.58 7.83
N GLY A 396 -31.66 10.84 8.08
CA GLY A 396 -32.68 10.95 7.03
C GLY A 396 -33.59 9.74 6.85
N THR A 397 -34.82 9.95 6.38
CA THR A 397 -35.85 8.89 6.27
C THR A 397 -35.62 7.98 5.07
N GLY A 398 -36.07 6.72 5.17
CA GLY A 398 -35.98 5.73 4.07
C GLY A 398 -34.59 5.13 3.82
N LEU A 399 -33.62 5.41 4.70
CA LEU A 399 -32.23 4.97 4.58
C LEU A 399 -31.88 3.86 5.58
N ILE A 400 -30.86 3.06 5.26
CA ILE A 400 -30.37 2.00 6.15
C ILE A 400 -29.84 2.61 7.46
N SER A 401 -30.30 2.12 8.62
CA SER A 401 -29.81 2.57 9.92
C SER A 401 -28.31 2.30 10.06
N ALA A 402 -27.62 3.12 10.88
CA ALA A 402 -26.19 2.92 11.13
C ALA A 402 -25.90 1.54 11.74
N SER A 403 -26.80 1.03 12.59
CA SER A 403 -26.68 -0.31 13.18
C SER A 403 -26.74 -1.41 12.11
N ASN A 404 -27.70 -1.31 11.18
CA ASN A 404 -27.85 -2.29 10.10
C ASN A 404 -26.72 -2.17 9.08
N LEU A 405 -26.23 -0.96 8.82
CA LEU A 405 -25.05 -0.74 7.99
C LEU A 405 -23.83 -1.39 8.63
N ASN A 406 -23.60 -1.23 9.93
CA ASN A 406 -22.54 -1.93 10.65
C ASN A 406 -22.67 -3.46 10.56
N ASN A 407 -23.88 -4.03 10.68
CA ASN A 407 -24.10 -5.47 10.51
C ASN A 407 -23.69 -5.97 9.12
N TYR A 408 -23.88 -5.13 8.10
CA TYR A 408 -23.40 -5.38 6.76
C TYR A 408 -21.86 -5.24 6.66
N LEU A 409 -21.27 -4.19 7.23
CA LEU A 409 -19.81 -3.95 7.20
C LEU A 409 -19.01 -5.03 7.94
N LYS A 410 -19.49 -5.51 9.09
CA LYS A 410 -18.80 -6.50 9.93
C LYS A 410 -18.44 -7.80 9.19
N LYS A 411 -19.16 -8.12 8.12
CA LYS A 411 -18.90 -9.30 7.29
C LYS A 411 -17.54 -9.27 6.60
N ALA A 412 -16.90 -8.10 6.53
CA ALA A 412 -15.56 -7.93 5.98
C ALA A 412 -14.43 -8.48 6.87
N SER A 413 -14.69 -8.81 8.15
CA SER A 413 -13.71 -9.48 9.01
C SER A 413 -14.37 -9.99 10.30
N SER A 414 -14.17 -11.27 10.63
CA SER A 414 -14.58 -11.85 11.91
C SER A 414 -13.84 -11.27 13.12
N ASN A 415 -12.69 -10.62 12.90
CA ASN A 415 -11.82 -10.10 13.96
C ASN A 415 -12.11 -8.64 14.32
N PHE A 416 -13.15 -8.02 13.77
CA PHE A 416 -13.48 -6.64 14.13
C PHE A 416 -13.89 -6.55 15.61
N SER A 417 -13.35 -5.55 16.30
CA SER A 417 -13.82 -5.16 17.62
C SER A 417 -15.16 -4.40 17.54
N SER A 418 -15.69 -3.98 18.70
CA SER A 418 -17.01 -3.33 18.80
C SER A 418 -17.16 -2.13 17.87
N SER A 419 -18.26 -2.14 17.12
CA SER A 419 -18.58 -1.09 16.16
C SER A 419 -19.06 0.20 16.81
N ILE A 420 -18.84 1.30 16.11
CA ILE A 420 -19.33 2.63 16.48
C ILE A 420 -20.56 2.96 15.65
N THR A 421 -21.59 3.53 16.27
CA THR A 421 -22.89 3.77 15.62
C THR A 421 -23.42 5.15 15.99
N TYR A 422 -23.82 5.93 14.99
CA TYR A 422 -24.52 7.21 15.15
C TYR A 422 -25.79 7.23 14.26
N ASN A 423 -26.98 7.13 14.87
CA ASN A 423 -28.26 7.21 14.16
C ASN A 423 -28.88 8.60 14.33
N GLU A 424 -29.57 9.09 13.31
CA GLU A 424 -30.09 10.47 13.23
C GLU A 424 -29.03 11.52 13.62
N ALA A 425 -27.82 11.31 13.11
CA ALA A 425 -26.65 12.09 13.46
C ALA A 425 -26.80 13.56 13.05
N SER A 426 -26.45 14.47 13.96
CA SER A 426 -26.16 15.88 13.63
C SER A 426 -24.80 16.02 12.94
N LEU A 427 -24.46 17.23 12.44
CA LEU A 427 -23.09 17.47 11.95
C LEU A 427 -22.01 17.30 13.04
N VAL A 428 -22.33 17.60 14.30
CA VAL A 428 -21.43 17.37 15.43
C VAL A 428 -21.17 15.87 15.61
N ASP A 429 -22.21 15.04 15.50
CA ASP A 429 -22.09 13.58 15.58
C ASP A 429 -21.30 13.01 14.40
N TYR A 430 -21.50 13.57 13.20
CA TYR A 430 -20.70 13.24 12.02
C TYR A 430 -19.21 13.50 12.24
N VAL A 431 -18.82 14.67 12.79
CA VAL A 431 -17.41 14.95 13.09
C VAL A 431 -16.87 14.03 14.20
N LYS A 432 -17.66 13.71 15.23
CA LYS A 432 -17.29 12.73 16.27
C LYS A 432 -17.06 11.32 15.67
N PHE A 433 -17.92 10.91 14.73
CA PHE A 433 -17.75 9.69 13.94
C PHE A 433 -16.44 9.68 13.14
N LEU A 434 -16.11 10.80 12.48
CA LEU A 434 -14.86 10.92 11.71
C LEU A 434 -13.62 10.80 12.61
N LYS A 435 -13.65 11.42 13.80
CA LYS A 435 -12.55 11.40 14.78
C LYS A 435 -12.34 10.04 15.46
N THR A 436 -13.29 9.13 15.34
CA THR A 436 -13.14 7.79 15.95
C THR A 436 -12.42 6.85 14.98
N PRO A 437 -11.29 6.21 15.38
CA PRO A 437 -10.57 5.28 14.49
C PRO A 437 -11.42 4.07 14.11
N ALA A 438 -11.56 3.80 12.80
CA ALA A 438 -12.25 2.61 12.32
C ALA A 438 -11.78 2.25 10.90
N THR A 439 -11.28 1.04 10.72
CA THR A 439 -10.80 0.52 9.44
C THR A 439 -11.83 0.62 8.31
N LEU A 440 -13.10 0.33 8.60
CA LEU A 440 -14.19 0.36 7.61
C LEU A 440 -15.35 1.24 8.10
N LYS A 441 -15.60 2.32 7.37
CA LYS A 441 -16.58 3.36 7.71
C LYS A 441 -17.75 3.36 6.73
N GLY A 442 -18.96 3.33 7.27
CA GLY A 442 -20.21 3.42 6.53
C GLY A 442 -20.91 4.76 6.71
N MET A 443 -21.43 5.32 5.63
CA MET A 443 -22.24 6.55 5.67
C MET A 443 -23.56 6.32 4.95
N SER A 444 -24.66 6.76 5.57
CA SER A 444 -26.00 6.65 5.01
C SER A 444 -26.79 7.95 5.23
N SER A 445 -26.87 8.77 4.20
CA SER A 445 -27.53 10.08 4.22
C SER A 445 -28.08 10.42 2.84
N HIS A 446 -29.02 11.36 2.76
CA HIS A 446 -29.32 12.02 1.49
C HIS A 446 -28.12 12.88 1.12
N SER A 447 -27.79 12.92 -0.17
CA SER A 447 -26.56 13.53 -0.65
C SER A 447 -26.78 14.10 -2.04
N ASP A 448 -25.89 15.03 -2.38
CA ASP A 448 -25.74 15.61 -3.71
C ASP A 448 -24.24 15.65 -4.07
N PRO A 449 -23.87 16.12 -5.28
CA PRO A 449 -22.47 16.22 -5.70
C PRO A 449 -21.54 16.99 -4.75
N TRP A 450 -22.09 17.86 -3.90
CA TRP A 450 -21.34 18.82 -3.09
C TRP A 450 -21.38 18.54 -1.59
N GLY A 451 -22.20 17.60 -1.12
CA GLY A 451 -22.21 17.22 0.29
C GLY A 451 -23.29 16.22 0.66
N SER A 452 -23.31 15.87 1.96
CA SER A 452 -24.23 14.89 2.54
C SER A 452 -25.02 15.49 3.70
N GLU A 453 -26.31 15.18 3.80
CA GLU A 453 -27.23 15.76 4.78
C GLU A 453 -27.16 15.04 6.14
N TYR A 454 -27.11 15.84 7.20
CA TYR A 454 -27.15 15.45 8.60
C TYR A 454 -28.05 16.42 9.39
N GLY A 455 -28.35 16.09 10.64
CA GLY A 455 -29.20 16.91 11.50
C GLY A 455 -28.62 18.31 11.71
N ASN A 456 -29.49 19.32 11.65
CA ASN A 456 -29.14 20.73 11.84
C ASN A 456 -29.27 21.22 13.29
N SER A 457 -29.70 20.36 14.21
CA SER A 457 -29.77 20.65 15.65
C SER A 457 -28.41 20.46 16.30
N TYR A 458 -27.55 21.49 16.22
CA TYR A 458 -26.24 21.52 16.87
C TYR A 458 -25.78 22.95 17.16
N ASN A 459 -24.82 23.11 18.07
CA ASN A 459 -24.17 24.38 18.32
C ASN A 459 -23.02 24.59 17.33
N VAL A 460 -23.03 25.70 16.57
CA VAL A 460 -21.99 25.98 15.55
C VAL A 460 -20.61 26.18 16.18
N ASN A 461 -20.51 26.81 17.34
CA ASN A 461 -19.21 26.99 18.02
C ASN A 461 -18.63 25.65 18.48
N GLU A 462 -19.47 24.70 18.92
CA GLU A 462 -19.01 23.32 19.20
C GLU A 462 -18.46 22.66 17.93
N LEU A 463 -19.19 22.78 16.81
CA LEU A 463 -18.76 22.22 15.53
C LEU A 463 -17.42 22.81 15.07
N GLU A 464 -17.28 24.14 15.11
CA GLU A 464 -16.05 24.85 14.73
C GLU A 464 -14.87 24.45 15.61
N ASN A 465 -15.07 24.30 16.92
CA ASN A 465 -14.06 23.80 17.84
C ASN A 465 -13.64 22.34 17.52
N LEU A 466 -14.61 21.48 17.18
CA LEU A 466 -14.35 20.07 16.87
C LEU A 466 -13.48 19.87 15.61
N VAL A 467 -13.56 20.80 14.66
CA VAL A 467 -12.78 20.81 13.41
C VAL A 467 -11.49 21.63 13.49
N GLY A 468 -11.15 22.17 14.66
CA GLY A 468 -9.88 22.88 14.91
C GLY A 468 -9.93 24.40 14.81
N GLY A 469 -11.12 25.00 14.71
CA GLY A 469 -11.31 26.44 14.57
C GLY A 469 -10.97 26.98 13.18
N LYS A 470 -11.22 28.28 12.97
CA LYS A 470 -11.02 29.04 11.71
C LYS A 470 -11.39 28.26 10.42
N PRO A 471 -12.69 28.09 10.15
CA PRO A 471 -13.16 27.29 9.02
C PRO A 471 -12.75 27.83 7.65
N TRP A 472 -12.64 26.94 6.67
CA TRP A 472 -12.41 27.27 5.25
C TRP A 472 -13.69 27.70 4.51
N LEU A 473 -14.66 28.25 5.25
CA LEU A 473 -15.89 28.85 4.75
C LEU A 473 -16.03 30.21 5.42
N TRP A 474 -16.53 31.20 4.69
CA TRP A 474 -16.72 32.55 5.21
C TRP A 474 -18.19 32.92 5.26
N LYS A 475 -18.66 33.32 6.43
CA LYS A 475 -19.97 33.96 6.61
C LYS A 475 -19.86 35.41 6.15
N LYS A 476 -20.75 35.79 5.24
CA LYS A 476 -20.90 37.16 4.75
C LYS A 476 -21.83 37.97 5.66
N GLU A 477 -21.43 39.19 5.99
CA GLU A 477 -22.19 40.17 6.76
C GLU A 477 -22.10 41.54 6.08
N ALA A 478 -23.22 42.26 5.97
CA ALA A 478 -23.19 43.66 5.53
C ALA A 478 -22.75 44.54 6.70
N ILE A 479 -21.84 45.49 6.44
CA ILE A 479 -21.34 46.47 7.42
C ILE A 479 -21.49 47.89 6.86
N SER A 480 -21.34 48.91 7.69
CA SER A 480 -21.57 50.32 7.31
C SER A 480 -20.73 50.79 6.11
N SER A 481 -19.55 50.21 5.90
CA SER A 481 -18.62 50.54 4.83
C SER A 481 -18.53 49.49 3.70
N GLY A 482 -19.34 48.41 3.72
CA GLY A 482 -19.23 47.35 2.72
C GLY A 482 -19.66 45.97 3.24
N TYR A 483 -18.80 44.97 3.08
CA TYR A 483 -19.04 43.58 3.47
C TYR A 483 -17.89 43.03 4.32
N ARG A 484 -18.25 42.28 5.36
CA ARG A 484 -17.34 41.49 6.19
C ARG A 484 -17.54 40.02 5.90
N TYR A 485 -16.44 39.30 5.71
CA TYR A 485 -16.40 37.86 5.50
C TYR A 485 -15.62 37.24 6.65
N THR A 486 -16.31 36.59 7.58
CA THR A 486 -15.71 36.00 8.78
C THR A 486 -15.64 34.48 8.62
N PRO A 487 -14.48 33.82 8.84
CA PRO A 487 -14.39 32.36 8.85
C PRO A 487 -15.41 31.75 9.80
N SER A 488 -16.38 31.00 9.27
CA SER A 488 -17.43 30.38 10.06
C SER A 488 -18.18 29.28 9.28
N LEU A 489 -18.68 28.27 10.01
CA LEU A 489 -19.57 27.21 9.52
C LEU A 489 -21.06 27.55 9.68
N VAL A 490 -21.40 28.79 10.08
CA VAL A 490 -22.80 29.25 10.10
C VAL A 490 -23.41 29.14 8.70
N GLY A 491 -24.62 28.57 8.62
CA GLY A 491 -25.37 28.45 7.36
C GLY A 491 -25.20 27.14 6.61
N LEU A 492 -24.41 26.18 7.15
CA LEU A 492 -24.34 24.81 6.59
C LEU A 492 -25.68 24.07 6.66
N ASN A 493 -26.55 24.41 7.63
CA ASN A 493 -27.90 23.85 7.78
C ASN A 493 -27.94 22.31 7.76
N GLY A 494 -26.95 21.65 8.37
CA GLY A 494 -26.87 20.19 8.41
C GLY A 494 -26.09 19.55 7.25
N LYS A 495 -25.58 20.31 6.29
CA LYS A 495 -24.80 19.76 5.16
C LYS A 495 -23.31 19.55 5.53
N ALA A 496 -22.84 18.31 5.40
CA ALA A 496 -21.43 17.96 5.47
C ALA A 496 -20.83 18.07 4.07
N ASP A 497 -20.14 19.18 3.80
CA ASP A 497 -19.54 19.47 2.51
C ASP A 497 -18.00 19.49 2.56
N ALA A 498 -17.38 19.79 1.43
CA ALA A 498 -15.92 19.82 1.34
C ALA A 498 -15.26 20.94 2.19
N TYR A 499 -15.98 21.97 2.62
CA TYR A 499 -15.39 23.05 3.43
C TYR A 499 -15.16 22.58 4.87
N ILE A 500 -16.11 21.83 5.45
CA ILE A 500 -15.88 21.16 6.74
C ILE A 500 -14.78 20.09 6.62
N HIS A 501 -14.78 19.30 5.54
CA HIS A 501 -13.74 18.29 5.31
C HIS A 501 -12.35 18.92 5.18
N ARG A 502 -12.22 20.00 4.38
CA ARG A 502 -10.96 20.73 4.23
C ARG A 502 -10.49 21.33 5.56
N THR A 503 -11.40 21.89 6.35
CA THR A 503 -11.05 22.45 7.67
C THR A 503 -10.45 21.37 8.57
N ILE A 504 -11.05 20.18 8.60
CA ILE A 504 -10.53 19.00 9.31
C ILE A 504 -9.12 18.63 8.83
N TYR A 505 -8.90 18.60 7.53
CA TYR A 505 -7.61 18.27 6.91
C TYR A 505 -6.53 19.31 7.20
N GLU A 506 -6.79 20.61 6.98
CA GLU A 506 -5.82 21.70 7.17
C GLU A 506 -5.49 21.93 8.64
N ASN A 507 -6.34 21.46 9.57
CA ASN A 507 -6.09 21.46 11.01
C ASN A 507 -5.56 20.13 11.55
N ASN A 508 -5.30 19.14 10.67
CA ASN A 508 -4.74 17.83 11.03
C ASN A 508 -5.52 17.07 12.13
N ILE A 509 -6.85 17.25 12.16
CA ILE A 509 -7.74 16.76 13.23
C ILE A 509 -7.79 15.22 13.27
N LEU A 510 -7.53 14.57 12.15
CA LEU A 510 -7.63 13.12 11.99
C LEU A 510 -6.29 12.39 12.08
N SER A 511 -5.19 13.07 12.44
CA SER A 511 -3.84 12.48 12.56
C SER A 511 -3.81 11.16 13.34
N GLY A 512 -4.59 11.04 14.41
CA GLY A 512 -4.66 9.84 15.25
C GLY A 512 -5.65 8.74 14.79
N THR A 513 -6.28 8.88 13.62
CA THR A 513 -7.35 7.94 13.18
C THR A 513 -6.87 6.86 12.22
N GLY A 514 -5.73 7.06 11.54
CA GLY A 514 -5.25 6.18 10.46
C GLY A 514 -6.07 6.29 9.17
N GLY A 515 -5.67 5.53 8.16
CA GLY A 515 -6.37 5.38 6.88
C GLY A 515 -7.62 4.50 7.00
N ASN A 516 -8.66 4.83 6.22
CA ASN A 516 -9.98 4.19 6.31
C ASN A 516 -10.48 3.78 4.92
N LEU A 517 -11.23 2.68 4.88
CA LEU A 517 -12.07 2.29 3.75
C LEU A 517 -13.48 2.81 3.97
N PHE A 518 -14.12 3.34 2.92
CA PHE A 518 -15.46 3.92 3.03
C PHE A 518 -16.48 3.24 2.12
N ILE A 519 -17.70 3.04 2.63
CA ILE A 519 -18.89 2.73 1.83
C ILE A 519 -19.94 3.80 2.12
N HIS A 520 -20.31 4.59 1.10
CA HIS A 520 -21.29 5.66 1.24
C HIS A 520 -22.55 5.36 0.40
N ASN A 521 -23.68 5.15 1.07
CA ASN A 521 -25.00 4.90 0.49
C ASN A 521 -25.77 6.22 0.17
N GLY A 522 -25.04 7.28 -0.13
CA GLY A 522 -25.64 8.58 -0.41
C GLY A 522 -26.03 8.67 -1.88
N CYS A 523 -27.04 9.46 -2.20
CA CYS A 523 -27.35 9.77 -3.60
C CYS A 523 -26.27 10.68 -4.19
N GLU A 524 -25.85 10.43 -5.43
CA GLU A 524 -24.98 11.36 -6.19
C GLU A 524 -23.64 11.75 -5.54
N VAL A 525 -23.16 10.99 -4.54
CA VAL A 525 -21.94 11.31 -3.78
C VAL A 525 -20.72 11.43 -4.68
N ASN A 526 -20.61 10.58 -5.70
CA ASN A 526 -19.55 10.61 -6.69
C ASN A 526 -20.01 11.12 -8.07
N SER A 527 -21.18 11.76 -8.15
CA SER A 527 -21.59 12.48 -9.36
C SER A 527 -20.80 13.77 -9.45
N PRO A 528 -20.01 14.03 -10.50
CA PRO A 528 -19.36 15.32 -10.66
C PRO A 528 -20.38 16.39 -11.04
N GLY A 529 -20.36 17.52 -10.32
CA GLY A 529 -21.12 18.69 -10.75
C GLY A 529 -20.77 19.11 -12.19
N ASN A 530 -21.76 19.53 -12.97
CA ASN A 530 -21.64 19.89 -14.40
C ASN A 530 -21.25 18.78 -15.38
N ALA A 531 -21.14 17.51 -14.99
CA ALA A 531 -20.74 16.43 -15.91
C ALA A 531 -21.62 16.31 -17.15
N SER A 532 -22.91 16.67 -17.09
CA SER A 532 -23.81 16.65 -18.25
C SER A 532 -23.64 17.82 -19.23
N ARG A 533 -22.82 18.81 -18.87
CA ARG A 533 -22.74 20.10 -19.59
C ARG A 533 -21.33 20.51 -19.99
N ARG A 534 -20.31 19.96 -19.34
CA ARG A 534 -18.92 20.40 -19.48
C ARG A 534 -17.98 19.18 -19.52
N PRO A 535 -16.93 19.20 -20.34
CA PRO A 535 -15.90 18.17 -20.32
C PRO A 535 -15.13 18.17 -19.00
N TYR A 536 -14.54 17.02 -18.66
CA TYR A 536 -13.87 16.74 -17.37
C TYR A 536 -12.74 17.71 -16.99
N ASN A 537 -12.07 18.29 -17.98
CA ASN A 537 -10.97 19.23 -17.85
C ASN A 537 -11.45 20.67 -17.58
N HIS A 538 -12.74 20.97 -17.78
CA HIS A 538 -13.28 22.32 -17.65
C HIS A 538 -13.10 22.86 -16.22
N LYS A 539 -12.82 24.15 -16.08
CA LYS A 539 -12.60 24.79 -14.77
C LYS A 539 -13.76 24.57 -13.80
N ASP A 540 -14.99 24.56 -14.30
CA ASP A 540 -16.22 24.41 -13.50
C ASP A 540 -16.69 22.95 -13.36
N TYR A 541 -15.96 21.97 -13.95
CA TYR A 541 -16.26 20.55 -13.75
C TYR A 541 -15.99 20.15 -12.30
N GLY A 542 -16.97 19.48 -11.69
CA GLY A 542 -16.97 19.14 -10.27
C GLY A 542 -17.21 20.34 -9.33
N SER A 543 -17.39 21.57 -9.84
CA SER A 543 -17.34 22.78 -9.00
C SER A 543 -18.44 23.83 -9.20
N SER A 544 -19.58 23.51 -9.84
CA SER A 544 -20.67 24.48 -10.12
C SER A 544 -21.26 25.19 -8.91
N SER A 545 -21.30 24.55 -7.74
CA SER A 545 -22.02 25.05 -6.55
C SER A 545 -21.32 24.72 -5.22
N GLY A 546 -20.11 24.17 -5.29
CA GLY A 546 -19.32 23.66 -4.17
C GLY A 546 -18.22 22.74 -4.70
N LEU A 547 -17.37 22.20 -3.84
CA LEU A 547 -16.36 21.21 -4.24
C LEU A 547 -16.92 19.79 -4.19
N GLN A 548 -16.27 18.87 -4.89
CA GLN A 548 -16.77 17.52 -5.10
C GLN A 548 -16.76 16.66 -3.81
N ASN A 549 -17.90 16.03 -3.50
CA ASN A 549 -18.15 15.32 -2.24
C ASN A 549 -17.27 14.06 -2.09
N ALA A 550 -17.37 13.07 -2.98
CA ALA A 550 -16.60 11.81 -2.89
C ALA A 550 -15.09 12.04 -2.78
N GLU A 551 -14.53 12.93 -3.60
CA GLU A 551 -13.13 13.30 -3.61
C GLU A 551 -12.75 13.95 -2.26
N SER A 552 -13.58 14.85 -1.71
CA SER A 552 -13.31 15.45 -0.40
C SER A 552 -13.30 14.41 0.73
N ILE A 553 -14.19 13.41 0.68
CA ILE A 553 -14.19 12.30 1.64
C ILE A 553 -12.91 11.47 1.52
N LEU A 554 -12.52 11.12 0.29
CA LEU A 554 -11.31 10.32 0.06
C LEU A 554 -10.06 11.05 0.56
N PHE A 555 -9.88 12.31 0.15
CA PHE A 555 -8.61 13.01 0.34
C PHE A 555 -8.49 13.68 1.72
N PHE A 556 -9.57 14.32 2.20
CA PHE A 556 -9.52 15.10 3.44
C PHE A 556 -9.91 14.31 4.69
N LEU A 557 -10.61 13.17 4.55
CA LEU A 557 -11.08 12.38 5.70
C LEU A 557 -10.31 11.07 5.90
N ASN A 558 -9.02 11.08 5.57
CA ASN A 558 -8.13 9.91 5.65
C ASN A 558 -8.66 8.67 4.91
N GLY A 559 -9.28 8.84 3.74
CA GLY A 559 -9.71 7.73 2.90
C GLY A 559 -8.56 7.10 2.11
N VAL A 560 -8.59 5.78 2.00
CA VAL A 560 -7.72 4.99 1.10
C VAL A 560 -8.54 4.55 -0.12
N ALA A 561 -9.78 4.11 0.10
CA ALA A 561 -10.75 3.80 -0.95
C ALA A 561 -12.17 4.12 -0.48
N LEU A 562 -13.03 4.48 -1.43
CA LEU A 562 -14.44 4.83 -1.23
C LEU A 562 -15.29 4.16 -2.31
N ALA A 563 -16.23 3.32 -1.91
CA ALA A 563 -17.33 2.87 -2.76
C ALA A 563 -18.54 3.77 -2.54
N SER A 564 -19.02 4.42 -3.60
CA SER A 564 -20.15 5.36 -3.55
C SER A 564 -20.90 5.36 -4.88
N ARG A 565 -22.07 6.02 -4.94
CA ARG A 565 -22.96 5.97 -6.10
C ARG A 565 -23.35 7.32 -6.71
N ALA A 566 -23.65 7.30 -8.01
CA ALA A 566 -23.87 8.47 -8.86
C ALA A 566 -25.35 8.79 -9.19
N LYS A 567 -26.32 8.13 -8.54
CA LYS A 567 -27.76 8.42 -8.68
C LYS A 567 -28.56 8.09 -7.42
N VAL A 568 -29.81 8.55 -7.39
CA VAL A 568 -30.87 8.28 -6.41
C VAL A 568 -31.34 6.81 -6.46
N PHE A 569 -30.45 5.94 -5.95
CA PHE A 569 -30.45 4.47 -5.84
C PHE A 569 -31.13 3.72 -4.68
N TYR A 570 -31.46 4.32 -3.52
CA TYR A 570 -31.56 3.66 -2.18
C TYR A 570 -31.28 2.13 -2.08
N ASP A 571 -30.04 1.74 -2.31
CA ASP A 571 -29.52 0.37 -2.27
C ASP A 571 -28.19 0.30 -1.49
N LYS A 572 -27.76 -0.90 -1.11
CA LYS A 572 -26.40 -1.14 -0.61
C LYS A 572 -25.73 -2.16 -1.52
N PRO A 573 -24.40 -2.14 -1.68
CA PRO A 573 -23.72 -3.03 -2.63
C PRO A 573 -23.70 -4.46 -2.11
N GLU A 574 -24.76 -5.21 -2.37
CA GLU A 574 -24.99 -6.56 -1.87
C GLU A 574 -23.82 -7.51 -2.20
N GLY A 575 -23.34 -8.28 -1.21
CA GLY A 575 -22.25 -9.25 -1.40
C GLY A 575 -20.84 -8.65 -1.36
N PHE A 576 -20.71 -7.32 -1.35
CA PHE A 576 -19.40 -6.67 -1.38
C PHE A 576 -18.59 -6.96 -0.11
N THR A 577 -19.18 -6.75 1.08
CA THR A 577 -18.44 -6.95 2.36
C THR A 577 -18.19 -8.42 2.66
N GLU A 578 -19.10 -9.31 2.25
CA GLU A 578 -18.89 -10.75 2.31
C GLU A 578 -17.68 -11.17 1.47
N GLU A 579 -17.55 -10.66 0.24
CA GLU A 579 -16.44 -11.05 -0.63
C GLU A 579 -15.11 -10.55 -0.10
N ILE A 580 -14.99 -9.28 0.32
CA ILE A 580 -13.71 -8.77 0.85
C ILE A 580 -13.32 -9.45 2.18
N GLY A 581 -14.29 -9.98 2.94
CA GLY A 581 -14.03 -10.71 4.18
C GLY A 581 -13.77 -12.21 4.00
N LYS A 582 -14.08 -12.77 2.83
CA LYS A 582 -13.94 -14.21 2.55
C LYS A 582 -12.49 -14.69 2.60
N ASN A 583 -11.55 -13.82 2.24
CA ASN A 583 -10.12 -14.08 2.32
C ASN A 583 -9.41 -12.79 2.73
N LYS A 584 -8.48 -12.87 3.69
CA LYS A 584 -7.69 -11.71 4.14
C LYS A 584 -6.93 -11.00 3.01
N LYS A 585 -6.64 -11.69 1.90
CA LYS A 585 -6.00 -11.13 0.69
C LYS A 585 -6.98 -10.56 -0.32
N ASN A 586 -8.29 -10.70 -0.11
CA ASN A 586 -9.27 -10.04 -0.97
C ASN A 586 -9.19 -8.53 -0.76
N HIS A 587 -9.16 -7.83 -1.88
CA HIS A 587 -9.02 -6.38 -1.94
C HIS A 587 -10.39 -5.71 -2.15
N PHE A 588 -10.47 -4.41 -1.89
CA PHE A 588 -11.70 -3.63 -1.93
C PHE A 588 -12.47 -3.75 -3.26
N GLY A 589 -11.76 -3.76 -4.39
CA GLY A 589 -12.33 -3.96 -5.73
C GLY A 589 -13.02 -5.31 -5.95
N ALA A 590 -12.61 -6.36 -5.23
CA ALA A 590 -13.27 -7.67 -5.30
C ALA A 590 -14.72 -7.56 -4.83
N GLY A 591 -14.98 -6.74 -3.82
CA GLY A 591 -16.33 -6.44 -3.34
C GLY A 591 -17.19 -5.75 -4.41
N TRP A 592 -16.61 -4.79 -5.16
CA TRP A 592 -17.32 -4.11 -6.24
C TRP A 592 -17.73 -5.09 -7.34
N LYS A 593 -16.81 -5.94 -7.82
CA LYS A 593 -17.12 -6.99 -8.80
C LYS A 593 -18.11 -8.05 -8.28
N ALA A 594 -18.05 -8.37 -6.98
CA ALA A 594 -19.00 -9.27 -6.35
C ALA A 594 -20.42 -8.73 -6.38
N TYR A 595 -20.59 -7.40 -6.27
CA TYR A 595 -21.91 -6.78 -6.38
C TYR A 595 -22.55 -7.04 -7.74
N PHE A 596 -21.84 -6.76 -8.84
CA PHE A 596 -22.30 -7.07 -10.20
C PHE A 596 -22.61 -8.56 -10.37
N THR A 597 -21.76 -9.43 -9.83
CA THR A 597 -21.95 -10.88 -9.91
C THR A 597 -23.24 -11.29 -9.20
N LYS A 598 -23.47 -10.80 -7.98
CA LYS A 598 -24.67 -11.12 -7.20
C LYS A 598 -25.93 -10.62 -7.90
N GLU A 599 -25.95 -9.36 -8.34
CA GLU A 599 -27.11 -8.76 -8.98
C GLU A 599 -27.46 -9.37 -10.33
N SER A 600 -26.46 -9.77 -11.13
CA SER A 600 -26.70 -10.42 -12.42
C SER A 600 -27.40 -11.78 -12.29
N ASN A 601 -27.23 -12.46 -11.16
CA ASN A 601 -27.84 -13.77 -10.90
C ASN A 601 -29.20 -13.66 -10.17
N ASP A 602 -29.67 -12.46 -9.84
CA ASP A 602 -30.93 -12.22 -9.14
C ASP A 602 -32.09 -12.08 -10.13
N ALA A 603 -32.87 -13.15 -10.32
CA ALA A 603 -34.00 -13.16 -11.24
C ALA A 603 -35.11 -12.15 -10.87
N ASP A 604 -35.26 -11.82 -9.58
CA ASP A 604 -36.32 -10.92 -9.13
C ASP A 604 -36.05 -9.49 -9.60
N LEU A 605 -34.78 -9.09 -9.63
CA LEU A 605 -34.36 -7.79 -10.14
C LEU A 605 -34.74 -7.59 -11.61
N ALA A 606 -34.73 -8.64 -12.44
CA ALA A 606 -35.07 -8.54 -13.86
C ALA A 606 -36.48 -7.94 -14.10
N SER A 607 -37.41 -8.19 -13.16
CA SER A 607 -38.78 -7.66 -13.21
C SER A 607 -38.88 -6.21 -12.72
N ASN A 608 -37.93 -5.74 -11.91
CA ASN A 608 -37.85 -4.37 -11.39
C ASN A 608 -37.04 -3.48 -12.33
N VAL A 609 -37.66 -3.07 -13.43
CA VAL A 609 -37.05 -2.26 -14.50
C VAL A 609 -36.30 -1.03 -13.99
N SER A 610 -36.79 -0.35 -12.96
CA SER A 610 -36.08 0.81 -12.39
C SER A 610 -34.80 0.43 -11.65
N GLY A 611 -34.78 -0.70 -10.94
CA GLY A 611 -33.67 -1.10 -10.08
C GLY A 611 -32.69 -2.10 -10.71
N ASN A 612 -33.04 -2.74 -11.82
CA ASN A 612 -32.29 -3.87 -12.35
C ASN A 612 -30.87 -3.58 -12.83
N LYS A 613 -30.51 -2.29 -13.03
CA LYS A 613 -29.16 -1.82 -13.41
C LYS A 613 -28.53 -0.91 -12.35
N ARG A 614 -28.97 -0.98 -11.09
CA ARG A 614 -28.49 -0.10 -10.02
C ARG A 614 -26.98 -0.21 -9.74
N THR A 615 -26.36 -1.36 -10.02
CA THR A 615 -24.90 -1.55 -9.98
C THR A 615 -24.11 -0.54 -10.81
N TYR A 616 -24.64 -0.06 -11.95
CA TYR A 616 -23.92 0.85 -12.85
C TYR A 616 -23.62 2.21 -12.20
N THR A 617 -24.35 2.52 -11.13
CA THR A 617 -24.19 3.77 -10.39
C THR A 617 -23.04 3.71 -9.40
N TRP A 618 -22.54 2.52 -9.04
CA TRP A 618 -21.49 2.33 -8.04
C TRP A 618 -20.11 2.35 -8.68
N SER A 619 -19.20 3.14 -8.12
CA SER A 619 -17.81 3.23 -8.56
C SER A 619 -16.86 3.33 -7.36
N ILE A 620 -15.58 3.05 -7.57
CA ILE A 620 -14.53 3.18 -6.55
C ILE A 620 -13.70 4.43 -6.83
N THR A 621 -13.68 5.35 -5.87
CA THR A 621 -12.68 6.42 -5.80
C THR A 621 -11.58 5.99 -4.82
N GLY A 622 -10.31 6.16 -5.19
CA GLY A 622 -9.16 5.69 -4.42
C GLY A 622 -8.61 4.36 -4.93
N ASP A 623 -8.09 3.55 -4.03
CA ASP A 623 -7.31 2.36 -4.38
C ASP A 623 -8.12 1.06 -4.21
N TRP A 624 -8.51 0.45 -5.32
CA TRP A 624 -9.29 -0.80 -5.29
C TRP A 624 -8.48 -2.01 -4.81
N THR A 625 -7.14 -1.94 -4.77
CA THR A 625 -6.27 -3.06 -4.42
C THR A 625 -6.02 -3.18 -2.92
N ALA A 626 -6.48 -2.22 -2.11
CA ALA A 626 -6.33 -2.25 -0.66
C ALA A 626 -7.14 -3.39 0.00
N ARG A 627 -6.52 -4.13 0.92
CA ARG A 627 -7.18 -5.12 1.79
C ARG A 627 -7.93 -4.44 2.93
N VAL A 628 -8.77 -5.19 3.64
CA VAL A 628 -9.44 -4.70 4.85
C VAL A 628 -8.44 -4.39 5.96
N LYS A 629 -7.36 -5.17 6.10
CA LYS A 629 -6.38 -4.97 7.18
C LYS A 629 -4.99 -5.36 6.71
N TYR A 630 -4.02 -4.58 7.16
CA TYR A 630 -2.61 -4.91 7.09
C TYR A 630 -2.02 -4.94 8.50
N ASP A 631 -1.03 -5.80 8.69
CA ASP A 631 -0.22 -5.90 9.90
C ASP A 631 1.24 -5.65 9.51
N ASN A 632 2.05 -5.05 10.38
CA ASN A 632 3.48 -4.93 10.11
C ASN A 632 4.10 -6.32 9.93
N GLY A 633 4.92 -6.48 8.90
CA GLY A 633 5.65 -7.72 8.61
C GLY A 633 7.11 -7.60 8.99
N LEU A 634 7.86 -6.83 8.20
CA LEU A 634 9.29 -6.60 8.33
C LEU A 634 9.55 -5.10 8.38
N GLY A 635 10.25 -4.64 9.40
CA GLY A 635 10.67 -3.25 9.55
C GLY A 635 12.19 -3.14 9.49
N ILE A 636 12.65 -2.06 8.91
CA ILE A 636 14.04 -1.62 8.91
C ILE A 636 14.02 -0.24 9.54
N LEU A 637 14.65 -0.10 10.71
CA LEU A 637 14.63 1.14 11.49
C LEU A 637 16.02 1.78 11.43
N LYS A 638 16.09 3.08 11.17
CA LYS A 638 17.34 3.85 11.10
C LYS A 638 17.25 5.10 11.97
N PHE A 639 18.37 5.53 12.52
CA PHE A 639 18.44 6.85 13.15
C PHE A 639 18.49 7.95 12.09
N GLU A 640 17.66 8.97 12.29
CA GLU A 640 17.77 10.25 11.60
C GLU A 640 17.97 11.35 12.65
N GLY A 641 19.21 11.82 12.78
CA GLY A 641 19.64 12.58 13.95
C GLY A 641 19.46 11.74 15.21
N ASN A 642 18.81 12.30 16.23
CA ASN A 642 18.62 11.61 17.53
C ASN A 642 17.33 10.78 17.62
N ASN A 643 16.68 10.45 16.50
CA ASN A 643 15.42 9.72 16.50
C ASN A 643 15.50 8.47 15.64
N LEU A 644 15.14 7.32 16.22
CA LEU A 644 14.88 6.11 15.46
C LEU A 644 13.55 6.26 14.70
N LYS A 645 13.60 6.11 13.38
CA LYS A 645 12.46 6.16 12.47
C LYS A 645 12.34 4.86 11.68
N ASN A 646 11.18 4.64 11.07
CA ASN A 646 11.03 3.56 10.10
C ASN A 646 11.67 3.98 8.77
N TYR A 647 12.81 3.37 8.47
CA TYR A 647 13.47 3.56 7.19
C TYR A 647 12.69 2.88 6.05
N SER A 648 12.27 1.64 6.30
CA SER A 648 11.33 0.90 5.45
C SER A 648 10.45 0.00 6.29
N VAL A 649 9.18 -0.16 5.91
CA VAL A 649 8.28 -1.14 6.51
C VAL A 649 7.57 -1.90 5.40
N HIS A 650 7.46 -3.21 5.56
CA HIS A 650 6.75 -4.07 4.64
C HIS A 650 5.64 -4.81 5.37
N ALA A 651 4.50 -4.92 4.71
CA ALA A 651 3.33 -5.59 5.25
C ALA A 651 3.60 -7.07 5.50
N ASN A 652 2.98 -7.64 6.52
CA ASN A 652 2.99 -9.08 6.71
C ASN A 652 2.18 -9.76 5.59
N GLN A 653 2.55 -11.00 5.24
CA GLN A 653 1.89 -11.81 4.21
C GLN A 653 1.84 -11.12 2.84
N SER A 654 2.92 -10.44 2.51
CA SER A 654 3.09 -9.66 1.29
C SER A 654 4.42 -9.98 0.63
N TRP A 655 4.52 -9.70 -0.66
CA TRP A 655 5.78 -9.86 -1.39
C TRP A 655 6.74 -8.73 -1.03
N PHE A 656 7.97 -9.12 -0.69
CA PHE A 656 9.07 -8.25 -0.36
C PHE A 656 10.27 -8.70 -1.20
N GLY A 657 10.63 -7.89 -2.20
CA GLY A 657 11.67 -8.22 -3.16
C GLY A 657 11.54 -9.59 -3.81
N GLY A 658 10.34 -10.03 -4.20
CA GLY A 658 10.17 -11.35 -4.81
C GLY A 658 10.17 -12.53 -3.82
N TRP A 659 10.16 -12.26 -2.52
CA TRP A 659 9.91 -13.23 -1.46
C TRP A 659 8.61 -12.91 -0.72
N ASN A 660 7.67 -13.85 -0.63
CA ASN A 660 6.41 -13.64 0.09
C ASN A 660 6.64 -13.83 1.60
N PHE A 661 6.79 -12.72 2.31
CA PHE A 661 7.15 -12.69 3.72
C PHE A 661 5.91 -12.92 4.62
N ASP A 662 5.96 -13.92 5.48
CA ASP A 662 5.07 -14.13 6.62
C ASP A 662 5.91 -14.31 7.88
N SER A 663 5.74 -13.40 8.85
CA SER A 663 6.51 -13.40 10.11
C SER A 663 6.38 -14.67 10.94
N ASN A 664 5.37 -15.52 10.68
CA ASN A 664 5.19 -16.82 11.34
C ASN A 664 5.90 -17.96 10.61
N LEU A 665 6.23 -17.80 9.32
CA LEU A 665 6.83 -18.84 8.49
C LEU A 665 8.29 -18.56 8.17
N ASN A 666 8.70 -17.29 8.21
CA ASN A 666 10.03 -16.84 7.84
C ASN A 666 10.92 -16.59 9.05
N ASN A 667 12.21 -16.84 8.85
CA ASN A 667 13.25 -16.44 9.80
C ASN A 667 14.36 -15.73 9.04
N ILE A 668 14.80 -14.61 9.59
CA ILE A 668 16.00 -13.91 9.14
C ILE A 668 17.18 -14.58 9.83
N LYS A 669 18.13 -15.06 9.04
CA LYS A 669 19.25 -15.89 9.49
C LYS A 669 20.54 -15.11 9.69
N GLY A 670 20.70 -13.98 9.01
CA GLY A 670 21.86 -13.13 9.14
C GLY A 670 21.88 -12.07 8.05
N LYS A 671 23.00 -11.35 7.99
CA LYS A 671 23.35 -10.40 6.94
C LYS A 671 24.68 -10.79 6.30
N GLY A 672 24.95 -10.25 5.12
CA GLY A 672 26.26 -10.19 4.50
C GLY A 672 26.19 -9.57 3.11
N ASP A 673 27.30 -9.04 2.62
CA ASP A 673 27.41 -8.57 1.24
C ASP A 673 27.65 -9.76 0.31
N PHE A 674 26.59 -10.48 -0.07
CA PHE A 674 26.74 -11.68 -0.91
C PHE A 674 27.09 -11.33 -2.35
N ASN A 675 26.86 -10.08 -2.76
CA ASN A 675 26.88 -9.67 -4.15
C ASN A 675 28.13 -8.83 -4.51
N GLY A 676 28.81 -8.29 -3.51
CA GLY A 676 30.05 -7.52 -3.58
C GLY A 676 29.84 -6.04 -3.88
N ASP A 677 28.68 -5.47 -3.51
CA ASP A 677 28.36 -4.06 -3.74
C ASP A 677 28.67 -3.14 -2.54
N GLY A 678 29.15 -3.72 -1.43
CA GLY A 678 29.43 -3.01 -0.18
C GLY A 678 28.20 -2.75 0.69
N ILE A 679 27.03 -3.27 0.31
CA ILE A 679 25.79 -3.18 1.08
C ILE A 679 25.47 -4.54 1.68
N ASP A 680 25.04 -4.56 2.94
CA ASP A 680 24.55 -5.78 3.56
C ASP A 680 23.26 -6.27 2.86
N ASP A 681 23.20 -7.55 2.51
CA ASP A 681 21.97 -8.21 2.09
C ASP A 681 21.37 -9.06 3.24
N ILE A 682 20.08 -9.39 3.12
CA ILE A 682 19.37 -10.18 4.13
C ILE A 682 19.31 -11.66 3.72
N LEU A 683 19.89 -12.55 4.53
CA LEU A 683 19.68 -13.99 4.41
C LEU A 683 18.38 -14.40 5.11
N ILE A 684 17.44 -14.96 4.36
CA ILE A 684 16.11 -15.37 4.84
C ILE A 684 15.84 -16.85 4.53
N ASN A 685 15.12 -17.53 5.42
CA ASN A 685 14.63 -18.87 5.15
C ASN A 685 13.20 -19.12 5.65
N SER A 686 12.64 -20.27 5.25
CA SER A 686 11.38 -20.82 5.74
C SER A 686 11.33 -22.33 5.56
N SER A 687 10.19 -22.95 5.87
CA SER A 687 9.91 -24.34 5.47
C SER A 687 9.95 -24.54 3.95
N TRP A 688 9.69 -23.49 3.14
CA TRP A 688 9.76 -23.57 1.68
C TRP A 688 11.20 -23.64 1.18
N GLY A 689 12.13 -22.87 1.75
CA GLY A 689 13.46 -22.70 1.16
C GLY A 689 14.33 -21.62 1.80
N ILE A 690 15.35 -21.18 1.06
CA ILE A 690 16.32 -20.15 1.44
C ILE A 690 16.39 -19.08 0.35
N GLY A 691 16.67 -17.83 0.73
CA GLY A 691 16.88 -16.74 -0.20
C GLY A 691 17.76 -15.63 0.36
N VAL A 692 18.24 -14.78 -0.53
CA VAL A 692 18.98 -13.56 -0.23
C VAL A 692 18.21 -12.40 -0.83
N LEU A 693 17.91 -11.40 0.01
CA LEU A 693 17.21 -10.19 -0.36
C LEU A 693 18.19 -9.04 -0.30
N SER A 694 18.49 -8.50 -1.47
CA SER A 694 19.44 -7.41 -1.68
C SER A 694 18.69 -6.13 -2.01
N ARG A 695 19.31 -5.00 -1.72
CA ARG A 695 18.79 -3.71 -2.13
C ARG A 695 19.49 -3.23 -3.40
N ILE A 696 18.72 -3.04 -4.46
CA ILE A 696 19.22 -2.56 -5.75
C ILE A 696 18.57 -1.21 -6.03
N GLY A 697 19.33 -0.12 -5.82
CA GLY A 697 18.80 1.25 -5.83
C GLY A 697 17.78 1.45 -4.70
N ASN A 698 16.58 1.93 -5.04
CA ASN A 698 15.49 2.11 -4.05
C ASN A 698 14.65 0.85 -3.83
N GLN A 699 15.00 -0.28 -4.46
CA GLN A 699 14.15 -1.45 -4.56
C GLN A 699 14.77 -2.65 -3.86
N TRP A 700 13.95 -3.41 -3.15
CA TRP A 700 14.35 -4.73 -2.65
C TRP A 700 14.16 -5.78 -3.73
N LYS A 701 15.13 -6.69 -3.86
CA LYS A 701 15.09 -7.79 -4.81
C LYS A 701 15.74 -9.04 -4.26
N SER A 702 15.08 -10.16 -4.50
CA SER A 702 15.65 -11.48 -4.28
C SER A 702 16.64 -11.75 -5.41
N ILE A 703 17.91 -11.85 -5.03
CA ILE A 703 19.00 -12.27 -5.91
C ILE A 703 19.15 -13.80 -5.89
N VAL A 704 18.68 -14.45 -4.82
CA VAL A 704 18.50 -15.90 -4.72
C VAL A 704 17.19 -16.23 -4.04
N ALA A 705 16.43 -17.17 -4.60
CA ALA A 705 15.31 -17.84 -3.93
C ALA A 705 15.26 -19.30 -4.41
N LYS A 706 15.53 -20.24 -3.51
CA LYS A 706 15.63 -21.67 -3.84
C LYS A 706 14.82 -22.50 -2.85
N PRO A 707 13.97 -23.42 -3.35
CA PRO A 707 13.21 -24.29 -2.47
C PRO A 707 14.15 -25.25 -1.72
N LYS A 708 13.61 -25.85 -0.65
CA LYS A 708 14.19 -27.01 0.02
C LYS A 708 14.56 -28.08 -1.01
N ASP A 709 15.60 -28.86 -0.70
CA ASP A 709 16.16 -29.92 -1.53
C ASP A 709 16.85 -29.46 -2.83
N SER A 710 17.05 -28.15 -3.01
CA SER A 710 17.93 -27.61 -4.06
C SER A 710 19.38 -28.03 -3.83
N TRP A 711 20.09 -28.31 -4.93
CA TRP A 711 21.52 -28.61 -4.92
C TRP A 711 22.34 -27.34 -5.17
N PHE A 712 23.30 -27.06 -4.29
CA PHE A 712 24.25 -25.95 -4.36
C PHE A 712 25.64 -26.52 -4.60
N GLY A 713 25.87 -27.04 -5.81
CA GLY A 713 27.04 -27.87 -6.10
C GLY A 713 26.92 -29.22 -5.39
N GLY A 714 27.88 -29.54 -4.51
CA GLY A 714 27.88 -30.82 -3.78
C GLY A 714 26.98 -30.87 -2.55
N TRP A 715 26.32 -29.76 -2.19
CA TRP A 715 25.47 -29.68 -1.01
C TRP A 715 23.99 -29.70 -1.37
N ARG A 716 23.18 -30.52 -0.69
CA ARG A 716 21.72 -30.56 -0.85
C ARG A 716 21.05 -29.85 0.33
N TYR A 717 20.42 -28.70 0.07
CA TYR A 717 19.86 -27.87 1.14
C TYR A 717 18.65 -28.52 1.83
N GLY A 718 18.82 -28.94 3.09
CA GLY A 718 17.90 -29.81 3.83
C GLY A 718 17.41 -29.24 5.15
N VAL A 719 16.39 -29.87 5.76
CA VAL A 719 15.78 -29.39 7.03
C VAL A 719 16.73 -29.51 8.22
N ALA A 720 17.75 -30.37 8.11
CA ALA A 720 18.79 -30.54 9.11
C ALA A 720 19.90 -29.48 9.04
N ASP A 721 19.87 -28.61 8.01
CA ASP A 721 20.94 -27.67 7.78
C ASP A 721 20.91 -26.50 8.77
N LYS A 722 22.08 -26.13 9.26
CA LYS A 722 22.30 -24.99 10.14
C LYS A 722 23.24 -24.00 9.46
N ILE A 723 22.82 -22.74 9.44
CA ILE A 723 23.68 -21.62 9.06
C ILE A 723 24.51 -21.28 10.30
N GLU A 724 25.82 -21.44 10.21
CA GLU A 724 26.74 -21.27 11.34
C GLU A 724 27.38 -19.87 11.34
N ALA A 725 27.71 -19.34 10.15
CA ALA A 725 28.30 -18.01 9.98
C ALA A 725 28.06 -17.48 8.55
N ILE A 726 28.17 -16.16 8.40
CA ILE A 726 28.21 -15.45 7.13
C ILE A 726 29.42 -14.52 7.18
N ALA A 727 30.35 -14.68 6.24
CA ALA A 727 31.59 -13.90 6.15
C ALA A 727 32.34 -14.18 4.84
N ASP A 728 33.31 -13.34 4.49
CA ASP A 728 34.22 -13.57 3.36
C ASP A 728 35.32 -14.60 3.72
N PHE A 729 35.08 -15.87 3.38
CA PHE A 729 36.00 -16.96 3.70
C PHE A 729 37.12 -17.12 2.67
N ASP A 730 36.97 -16.54 1.47
CA ASP A 730 37.94 -16.68 0.39
C ASP A 730 38.66 -15.38 -0.02
N ASN A 731 38.34 -14.26 0.64
CA ASN A 731 38.89 -12.92 0.46
C ASN A 731 38.69 -12.39 -0.97
N ASP A 732 37.46 -12.49 -1.47
CA ASP A 732 37.08 -11.91 -2.78
C ASP A 732 36.14 -10.71 -2.68
N GLY A 733 35.87 -10.23 -1.46
CA GLY A 733 35.00 -9.12 -1.16
C GLY A 733 33.51 -9.48 -1.15
N LYS A 734 33.17 -10.76 -1.07
CA LYS A 734 31.79 -11.24 -0.94
C LYS A 734 31.66 -12.16 0.25
N ASP A 735 30.53 -12.07 0.94
CA ASP A 735 30.25 -12.98 2.04
C ASP A 735 29.70 -14.32 1.55
N GLU A 736 30.21 -15.41 2.12
CA GLU A 736 29.69 -16.76 1.97
C GLU A 736 28.95 -17.26 3.20
N ILE A 737 28.19 -18.32 3.00
CA ILE A 737 27.46 -19.02 4.06
C ILE A 737 28.25 -20.26 4.50
N LEU A 738 28.70 -20.28 5.75
CA LEU A 738 29.15 -21.50 6.41
C LEU A 738 27.91 -22.29 6.86
N ILE A 739 27.75 -23.49 6.32
CA ILE A 739 26.57 -24.34 6.55
C ILE A 739 27.00 -25.75 7.00
N THR A 740 26.27 -26.31 7.96
CA THR A 740 26.51 -27.67 8.47
C THR A 740 25.22 -28.48 8.49
N SER A 741 25.35 -29.80 8.52
CA SER A 741 24.26 -30.73 8.75
C SER A 741 24.80 -32.04 9.31
N ASN A 742 23.94 -33.03 9.54
CA ASN A 742 24.36 -34.38 9.92
C ASN A 742 25.20 -35.09 8.82
N TRP A 743 25.28 -34.52 7.61
CA TRP A 743 26.12 -35.04 6.54
C TRP A 743 27.56 -34.49 6.62
N GLY A 744 27.75 -33.23 7.02
CA GLY A 744 29.08 -32.61 7.04
C GLY A 744 29.06 -31.08 7.10
N ILE A 745 30.01 -30.46 6.41
CA ILE A 745 30.27 -29.01 6.37
C ILE A 745 30.41 -28.52 4.92
N ALA A 746 29.91 -27.32 4.65
CA ALA A 746 30.09 -26.63 3.39
C ALA A 746 30.23 -25.11 3.58
N ILE A 747 30.87 -24.46 2.61
CA ILE A 747 30.85 -23.01 2.44
C ILE A 747 30.19 -22.73 1.09
N LEU A 748 29.13 -21.94 1.10
CA LEU A 748 28.30 -21.65 -0.06
C LEU A 748 28.45 -20.19 -0.49
N LYS A 749 28.83 -20.00 -1.74
CA LYS A 749 29.03 -18.70 -2.38
C LYS A 749 27.92 -18.39 -3.36
N LEU A 750 27.53 -17.13 -3.44
CA LEU A 750 26.62 -16.68 -4.48
C LEU A 750 27.27 -16.79 -5.87
N GLN A 751 26.56 -17.40 -6.83
CA GLN A 751 26.96 -17.41 -8.23
C GLN A 751 25.74 -17.26 -9.14
N GLY A 752 25.62 -16.11 -9.81
CA GLY A 752 24.44 -15.79 -10.61
C GLY A 752 23.20 -15.69 -9.73
N ASN A 753 22.19 -16.56 -9.96
CA ASN A 753 20.93 -16.59 -9.22
C ASN A 753 20.79 -17.82 -8.29
N THR A 754 21.92 -18.42 -7.90
CA THR A 754 21.98 -19.60 -7.04
C THR A 754 23.22 -19.58 -6.17
N PHE A 755 23.27 -20.46 -5.18
CA PHE A 755 24.51 -20.77 -4.47
C PHE A 755 25.30 -21.89 -5.14
N ARG A 756 26.62 -21.85 -4.96
CA ARG A 756 27.58 -22.89 -5.28
C ARG A 756 28.38 -23.22 -4.02
N SER A 757 28.65 -24.49 -3.76
CA SER A 757 29.64 -24.87 -2.75
C SER A 757 31.06 -24.56 -3.24
N ILE A 758 31.82 -23.74 -2.52
CA ILE A 758 33.27 -23.60 -2.70
C ILE A 758 34.05 -24.56 -1.80
N LEU A 759 33.41 -25.01 -0.72
CA LEU A 759 33.83 -26.13 0.11
C LEU A 759 32.64 -27.04 0.38
N VAL A 760 32.85 -28.35 0.30
CA VAL A 760 31.85 -29.35 0.68
C VAL A 760 32.54 -30.65 1.09
N LYS A 761 32.38 -31.05 2.35
CA LYS A 761 33.07 -32.21 2.92
C LYS A 761 32.14 -33.01 3.84
N PRO A 762 32.06 -34.34 3.67
CA PRO A 762 31.26 -35.18 4.56
C PRO A 762 31.94 -35.33 5.92
N ASN A 763 31.16 -35.78 6.90
CA ASN A 763 31.65 -36.26 8.18
C ASN A 763 32.73 -37.34 7.98
N GLY A 764 33.75 -37.32 8.84
CA GLY A 764 34.95 -38.15 8.75
C GLY A 764 36.10 -37.51 7.96
N THR A 765 35.88 -36.37 7.30
CA THR A 765 36.94 -35.64 6.59
C THR A 765 38.01 -35.17 7.55
N ARG A 766 39.28 -35.27 7.12
CA ARG A 766 40.45 -34.75 7.85
C ARG A 766 40.92 -33.42 7.26
N PHE A 767 41.04 -32.41 8.11
CA PHE A 767 41.67 -31.11 7.84
C PHE A 767 42.98 -31.07 8.62
N GLY A 768 44.08 -31.42 7.94
CA GLY A 768 45.33 -31.74 8.63
C GLY A 768 45.16 -32.95 9.56
N THR A 769 45.49 -32.79 10.84
CA THR A 769 45.29 -33.84 11.87
C THR A 769 43.90 -33.80 12.51
N TRP A 770 43.10 -32.75 12.24
CA TRP A 770 41.76 -32.62 12.78
C TRP A 770 40.75 -33.42 11.95
N THR A 771 39.95 -34.26 12.60
CA THR A 771 38.82 -34.96 11.94
C THR A 771 37.51 -34.26 12.28
N TYR A 772 36.72 -33.92 11.27
CA TYR A 772 35.45 -33.21 11.39
C TYR A 772 34.25 -34.16 11.35
N ASN A 773 33.36 -34.08 12.33
CA ASN A 773 32.09 -34.82 12.44
C ASN A 773 31.00 -33.93 13.04
N THR A 774 29.72 -34.23 12.84
CA THR A 774 28.59 -33.44 13.40
C THR A 774 27.44 -34.31 13.95
N THR A 775 27.62 -35.64 13.99
CA THR A 775 26.53 -36.60 14.21
C THR A 775 26.06 -36.71 15.66
N THR A 776 26.91 -36.35 16.62
CA THR A 776 26.65 -36.51 18.05
C THR A 776 27.01 -35.25 18.81
N VAL A 777 26.51 -35.13 20.03
CA VAL A 777 26.87 -34.03 20.95
C VAL A 777 28.35 -34.03 21.35
N ARG A 778 29.10 -35.08 21.02
CA ARG A 778 30.55 -35.19 21.27
C ARG A 778 31.39 -34.83 20.03
N ASP A 779 30.74 -34.42 18.94
CA ASP A 779 31.42 -34.08 17.70
C ASP A 779 31.68 -32.57 17.59
N ASN A 780 31.99 -32.08 16.39
CA ASN A 780 32.40 -30.72 16.16
C ASN A 780 31.30 -29.71 16.44
N LYS A 781 31.70 -28.62 17.09
CA LYS A 781 30.95 -27.39 17.20
C LYS A 781 31.73 -26.29 16.48
N ILE A 782 31.04 -25.48 15.67
CA ILE A 782 31.56 -24.19 15.22
C ILE A 782 31.47 -23.24 16.42
N GLU A 783 32.61 -22.77 16.91
CA GLU A 783 32.65 -21.83 18.04
C GLU A 783 32.50 -20.38 17.57
N GLY A 784 32.95 -20.09 16.34
CA GLY A 784 32.81 -18.81 15.69
C GLY A 784 33.82 -18.65 14.56
N VAL A 785 33.86 -17.48 13.96
CA VAL A 785 34.70 -17.15 12.80
C VAL A 785 35.33 -15.77 12.98
N GLY A 786 36.48 -15.54 12.35
CA GLY A 786 37.22 -14.27 12.36
C GLY A 786 38.53 -14.37 11.58
N ASP A 787 39.18 -13.25 11.26
CA ASP A 787 40.53 -13.27 10.66
C ASP A 787 41.58 -13.32 11.77
N PHE A 788 41.96 -14.53 12.20
CA PHE A 788 42.92 -14.71 13.29
C PHE A 788 44.36 -14.52 12.83
N ASN A 789 44.61 -14.63 11.52
CA ASN A 789 45.96 -14.76 10.97
C ASN A 789 46.42 -13.51 10.20
N GLY A 790 45.50 -12.62 9.83
CA GLY A 790 45.71 -11.36 9.16
C GLY A 790 45.89 -11.48 7.64
N ASP A 791 45.36 -12.54 7.03
CA ASP A 791 45.42 -12.74 5.56
C ASP A 791 44.17 -12.25 4.83
N GLY A 792 43.24 -11.64 5.56
CA GLY A 792 41.97 -11.11 5.05
C GLY A 792 40.92 -12.19 4.78
N LYS A 793 41.23 -13.47 5.00
CA LYS A 793 40.23 -14.53 4.96
C LYS A 793 39.68 -14.75 6.34
N VAL A 794 38.38 -15.03 6.40
CA VAL A 794 37.78 -15.45 7.66
C VAL A 794 38.09 -16.92 7.94
N ASP A 795 38.70 -17.18 9.09
CA ASP A 795 39.01 -18.52 9.59
C ASP A 795 37.87 -19.05 10.48
N ILE A 796 37.84 -20.38 10.67
CA ILE A 796 36.81 -21.11 11.41
C ILE A 796 37.41 -21.73 12.66
N LEU A 797 36.92 -21.30 13.83
CA LEU A 797 37.24 -21.92 15.10
C LEU A 797 36.28 -23.09 15.38
N VAL A 798 36.84 -24.29 15.51
CA VAL A 798 36.08 -25.51 15.82
C VAL A 798 36.56 -26.14 17.11
N SER A 799 35.63 -26.67 17.88
CA SER A 799 35.92 -27.44 19.09
C SER A 799 35.25 -28.82 19.03
N LYS A 800 35.74 -29.72 19.88
CA LYS A 800 35.05 -30.95 20.33
C LYS A 800 35.61 -31.32 21.71
N PRO A 801 35.01 -32.26 22.47
CA PRO A 801 35.44 -32.56 23.84
C PRO A 801 36.93 -32.91 24.01
N TYR A 802 37.62 -33.30 22.94
CA TYR A 802 39.03 -33.68 22.96
C TYR A 802 39.98 -32.60 22.43
N GLY A 803 39.52 -31.41 22.05
CA GLY A 803 40.42 -30.34 21.62
C GLY A 803 39.77 -29.18 20.87
N ILE A 804 40.61 -28.29 20.38
CA ILE A 804 40.26 -27.12 19.59
C ILE A 804 41.13 -27.06 18.33
N ALA A 805 40.57 -26.57 17.23
CA ALA A 805 41.30 -26.29 16.02
C ALA A 805 40.86 -24.98 15.37
N LEU A 806 41.83 -24.33 14.73
CA LEU A 806 41.61 -23.17 13.87
C LEU A 806 41.84 -23.61 12.44
N LEU A 807 40.82 -23.45 11.61
CA LEU A 807 40.79 -23.91 10.22
C LEU A 807 40.65 -22.72 9.28
N THR A 808 41.48 -22.66 8.25
CA THR A 808 41.43 -21.60 7.22
C THR A 808 41.13 -22.18 5.86
N MET A 809 40.55 -21.39 4.96
CA MET A 809 40.24 -21.83 3.61
C MET A 809 41.50 -21.89 2.73
N SER A 810 41.70 -23.05 2.12
CA SER A 810 42.81 -23.31 1.19
C SER A 810 42.30 -24.06 -0.04
N GLY A 811 42.03 -23.32 -1.12
CA GLY A 811 41.40 -23.86 -2.32
C GLY A 811 40.00 -24.39 -2.04
N SER A 812 39.75 -25.68 -2.31
CA SER A 812 38.44 -26.34 -2.06
C SER A 812 38.40 -27.19 -0.78
N THR A 813 39.31 -26.91 0.16
CA THR A 813 39.40 -27.59 1.46
C THR A 813 39.74 -26.60 2.58
N LEU A 814 39.67 -27.07 3.82
CA LEU A 814 40.23 -26.35 4.97
C LEU A 814 41.63 -26.88 5.30
N GLN A 815 42.52 -25.97 5.66
CA GLN A 815 43.81 -26.26 6.27
C GLN A 815 43.74 -25.94 7.77
N SER A 816 44.35 -26.76 8.62
CA SER A 816 44.45 -26.46 10.04
C SER A 816 45.67 -25.58 10.34
N ILE A 817 45.46 -24.40 10.93
CA ILE A 817 46.52 -23.53 11.45
C ILE A 817 46.93 -24.00 12.85
N VAL A 818 45.94 -24.27 13.70
CA VAL A 818 46.12 -24.76 15.08
C VAL A 818 45.32 -26.04 15.25
N VAL A 819 45.93 -27.07 15.83
CA VAL A 819 45.22 -28.26 16.35
C VAL A 819 45.81 -28.61 17.70
N LYS A 820 45.01 -28.53 18.75
CA LYS A 820 45.47 -28.69 20.12
C LYS A 820 44.50 -29.55 20.92
N PRO A 821 44.98 -30.60 21.61
CA PRO A 821 44.11 -31.45 22.42
C PRO A 821 43.55 -30.66 23.62
N ASN A 822 42.48 -31.19 24.21
CA ASN A 822 42.02 -30.78 25.53
C ASN A 822 43.19 -30.80 26.52
N ASP A 823 43.17 -29.91 27.51
CA ASP A 823 44.23 -29.70 28.49
C ASP A 823 45.52 -29.04 27.98
N SER A 824 45.54 -28.58 26.71
CA SER A 824 46.64 -27.76 26.20
C SER A 824 46.74 -26.41 26.91
N TRP A 825 47.97 -25.94 27.09
CA TRP A 825 48.26 -24.61 27.64
C TRP A 825 48.51 -23.60 26.51
N PHE A 826 47.79 -22.47 26.57
CA PHE A 826 47.95 -21.30 25.70
C PHE A 826 48.52 -20.16 26.51
N GLY A 827 49.83 -20.19 26.77
CA GLY A 827 50.45 -19.30 27.75
C GLY A 827 49.92 -19.62 29.15
N GLY A 828 49.28 -18.65 29.80
CA GLY A 828 48.75 -18.82 31.16
C GLY A 828 47.38 -19.51 31.24
N TRP A 829 46.74 -19.81 30.11
CA TRP A 829 45.41 -20.40 30.06
C TRP A 829 45.46 -21.90 29.75
N ARG A 830 44.78 -22.72 30.57
CA ARG A 830 44.59 -24.15 30.28
C ARG A 830 43.24 -24.36 29.61
N TYR A 831 43.25 -24.80 28.35
CA TYR A 831 42.03 -25.12 27.61
C TYR A 831 41.43 -26.46 28.09
N GLY A 832 40.11 -26.51 28.23
CA GLY A 832 39.36 -27.58 28.85
C GLY A 832 37.89 -27.56 28.44
N VAL A 833 37.18 -28.66 28.66
CA VAL A 833 35.74 -28.81 28.35
C VAL A 833 34.80 -27.83 29.06
N SER A 834 35.27 -27.16 30.13
CA SER A 834 34.51 -26.12 30.83
C SER A 834 34.66 -24.73 30.20
N ASN A 835 35.51 -24.60 29.18
CA ASN A 835 35.69 -23.34 28.49
C ASN A 835 34.49 -22.97 27.63
N LYS A 836 34.23 -21.67 27.55
CA LYS A 836 33.28 -21.07 26.61
C LYS A 836 34.00 -20.01 25.81
N ILE A 837 33.80 -20.08 24.49
CA ILE A 837 34.17 -18.99 23.59
C ILE A 837 33.02 -17.99 23.64
N GLU A 838 33.30 -16.77 24.08
CA GLU A 838 32.27 -15.75 24.31
C GLU A 838 32.18 -14.76 23.14
N ALA A 839 33.32 -14.41 22.54
CA ALA A 839 33.40 -13.50 21.40
C ALA A 839 34.70 -13.70 20.62
N ILE A 840 34.69 -13.29 19.36
CA ILE A 840 35.84 -13.17 18.47
C ILE A 840 35.82 -11.75 17.91
N ALA A 841 36.91 -11.01 18.09
CA ALA A 841 37.08 -9.63 17.62
C ALA A 841 38.54 -9.21 17.77
N ASP A 842 38.94 -8.13 17.10
CA ASP A 842 40.22 -7.45 17.33
C ASP A 842 40.14 -6.63 18.63
N PHE A 843 40.77 -7.11 19.70
CA PHE A 843 40.75 -6.43 21.00
C PHE A 843 42.03 -5.63 21.28
N ASP A 844 43.09 -5.82 20.47
CA ASP A 844 44.36 -5.11 20.66
C ASP A 844 44.70 -4.12 19.52
N ASN A 845 43.84 -4.02 18.51
CA ASN A 845 43.90 -3.14 17.34
C ASN A 845 45.15 -3.40 16.49
N ASP A 846 45.41 -4.67 16.18
CA ASP A 846 46.49 -5.09 15.27
C ASP A 846 45.99 -5.68 13.94
N GLY A 847 44.68 -5.67 13.72
CA GLY A 847 44.02 -6.18 12.51
C GLY A 847 43.82 -7.68 12.52
N LYS A 848 44.00 -8.37 13.65
CA LYS A 848 43.71 -9.80 13.82
C LYS A 848 42.70 -10.00 14.93
N ASP A 849 41.83 -10.98 14.75
CA ASP A 849 40.85 -11.33 15.76
C ASP A 849 41.45 -12.21 16.88
N GLU A 850 41.12 -11.89 18.13
CA GLU A 850 41.37 -12.74 19.29
C GLU A 850 40.13 -13.48 19.77
N ILE A 851 40.36 -14.53 20.55
CA ILE A 851 39.33 -15.30 21.22
C ILE A 851 39.14 -14.78 22.64
N LEU A 852 37.96 -14.23 22.95
CA LEU A 852 37.52 -14.03 24.33
C LEU A 852 37.01 -15.36 24.89
N ILE A 853 37.69 -15.88 25.91
CA ILE A 853 37.43 -17.20 26.48
C ILE A 853 37.17 -17.12 27.99
N THR A 854 36.17 -17.85 28.46
CA THR A 854 35.86 -17.95 29.90
C THR A 854 35.89 -19.41 30.35
N SER A 855 35.94 -19.61 31.67
CA SER A 855 35.69 -20.91 32.31
C SER A 855 35.31 -20.70 33.75
N ASN A 856 35.07 -21.80 34.50
CA ASN A 856 34.95 -21.76 35.95
C ASN A 856 36.21 -21.24 36.67
N TRP A 857 37.33 -21.08 35.97
CA TRP A 857 38.54 -20.49 36.53
C TRP A 857 38.58 -18.97 36.41
N GLY A 858 38.05 -18.38 35.34
CA GLY A 858 38.17 -16.93 35.10
C GLY A 858 37.89 -16.52 33.66
N ILE A 859 38.59 -15.48 33.21
CA ILE A 859 38.52 -14.87 31.87
C ILE A 859 39.90 -14.79 31.24
N GLY A 860 39.96 -15.04 29.94
CA GLY A 860 41.17 -15.01 29.13
C GLY A 860 40.92 -14.45 27.74
N MET A 861 41.98 -13.98 27.09
CA MET A 861 41.97 -13.61 25.69
C MET A 861 43.15 -14.26 24.99
N LEU A 862 42.88 -14.99 23.92
CA LEU A 862 43.86 -15.79 23.20
C LEU A 862 44.07 -15.24 21.80
N LYS A 863 45.34 -14.95 21.47
CA LYS A 863 45.79 -14.45 20.18
C LYS A 863 46.54 -15.54 19.44
N LEU A 864 46.39 -15.59 18.11
CA LEU A 864 47.20 -16.49 17.28
C LEU A 864 48.65 -15.97 17.23
N GLN A 865 49.61 -16.85 17.52
CA GLN A 865 51.03 -16.55 17.33
C GLN A 865 51.77 -17.78 16.78
N GLY A 866 52.19 -17.70 15.52
CA GLY A 866 52.70 -18.87 14.79
C GLY A 866 51.62 -19.94 14.64
N ASN A 867 51.92 -21.19 15.00
CA ASN A 867 51.00 -22.32 14.88
C ASN A 867 50.31 -22.70 16.21
N THR A 868 50.13 -21.73 17.12
CA THR A 868 49.45 -21.93 18.40
C THR A 868 48.80 -20.63 18.88
N PHE A 869 47.90 -20.75 19.86
CA PHE A 869 47.42 -19.58 20.60
C PHE A 869 48.36 -19.23 21.76
N LYS A 870 48.45 -17.93 22.05
CA LYS A 870 49.07 -17.36 23.24
C LYS A 870 48.04 -16.49 23.96
N SER A 871 48.00 -16.58 25.28
CA SER A 871 47.16 -15.67 26.05
C SER A 871 47.77 -14.27 26.13
N ILE A 872 47.00 -13.25 25.75
CA ILE A 872 47.33 -11.83 25.99
C ILE A 872 46.65 -11.30 27.25
N LEU A 873 45.60 -11.98 27.71
CA LEU A 873 44.94 -11.74 29.00
C LEU A 873 44.63 -13.07 29.67
N VAL A 874 44.91 -13.17 30.97
CA VAL A 874 44.57 -14.32 31.82
C VAL A 874 44.32 -13.83 33.23
N LYS A 875 43.07 -13.88 33.70
CA LYS A 875 42.71 -13.41 35.04
C LYS A 875 41.75 -14.39 35.73
N PRO A 876 42.05 -14.82 36.96
CA PRO A 876 41.18 -15.71 37.70
C PRO A 876 39.91 -14.99 38.15
N ASN A 877 38.90 -15.78 38.48
CA ASN A 877 37.71 -15.37 39.22
C ASN A 877 38.09 -14.61 40.50
N GLY A 878 37.34 -13.55 40.81
CA GLY A 878 37.64 -12.61 41.90
C GLY A 878 38.53 -11.43 41.50
N THR A 879 39.08 -11.42 40.29
CA THR A 879 39.85 -10.27 39.78
C THR A 879 38.98 -9.01 39.71
N ARG A 880 39.54 -7.87 40.12
CA ARG A 880 38.92 -6.55 40.00
C ARG A 880 39.47 -5.80 38.79
N PHE A 881 38.58 -5.38 37.90
CA PHE A 881 38.83 -4.47 36.79
C PHE A 881 38.21 -3.11 37.14
N GLY A 882 39.02 -2.21 37.71
CA GLY A 882 38.51 -1.03 38.40
C GLY A 882 37.62 -1.43 39.59
N THR A 883 36.39 -0.94 39.62
CA THR A 883 35.39 -1.30 40.66
C THR A 883 34.60 -2.56 40.33
N TRP A 884 34.74 -3.09 39.11
CA TRP A 884 34.04 -4.29 38.68
C TRP A 884 34.79 -5.56 39.09
N THR A 885 34.16 -6.44 39.86
CA THR A 885 34.70 -7.78 40.16
C THR A 885 34.13 -8.82 39.19
N TYR A 886 35.01 -9.53 38.51
CA TYR A 886 34.67 -10.58 37.54
C TYR A 886 34.66 -11.98 38.19
N ASN A 887 33.64 -12.77 37.88
CA ASN A 887 33.35 -14.12 38.40
C ASN A 887 32.43 -14.87 37.41
N THR A 888 32.51 -16.20 37.36
CA THR A 888 31.76 -17.06 36.41
C THR A 888 31.16 -18.34 37.02
N THR A 889 31.32 -18.59 38.32
CA THR A 889 31.07 -19.89 38.97
C THR A 889 29.70 -20.05 39.63
N THR A 890 28.91 -18.98 39.76
CA THR A 890 27.58 -18.99 40.38
C THR A 890 26.49 -18.49 39.43
N VAL A 891 25.23 -18.82 39.72
CA VAL A 891 24.07 -18.31 38.95
C VAL A 891 23.85 -16.79 39.07
N ARG A 892 24.66 -16.10 39.89
CA ARG A 892 24.63 -14.63 40.09
C ARG A 892 25.83 -13.91 39.46
N ASP A 893 26.55 -14.59 38.56
CA ASP A 893 27.85 -14.15 38.08
C ASP A 893 27.81 -13.45 36.72
N ASN A 894 28.98 -13.13 36.19
CA ASN A 894 29.13 -12.29 35.02
C ASN A 894 28.63 -13.02 33.77
N LYS A 895 27.95 -12.26 32.92
CA LYS A 895 27.62 -12.63 31.56
C LYS A 895 28.32 -11.67 30.61
N ILE A 896 28.94 -12.20 29.57
CA ILE A 896 29.36 -11.39 28.42
C ILE A 896 28.09 -11.12 27.61
N GLU A 897 27.70 -9.86 27.48
CA GLU A 897 26.53 -9.45 26.70
C GLU A 897 26.88 -9.25 25.22
N GLY A 898 28.14 -8.88 24.94
CA GLY A 898 28.69 -8.76 23.60
C GLY A 898 29.90 -7.83 23.59
N VAL A 899 30.39 -7.52 22.39
CA VAL A 899 31.62 -6.74 22.17
C VAL A 899 31.42 -5.71 21.04
N GLY A 900 32.23 -4.66 21.04
CA GLY A 900 32.25 -3.60 20.01
C GLY A 900 33.15 -2.44 20.43
N ASP A 901 33.56 -1.57 19.50
CA ASP A 901 34.35 -0.38 19.85
C ASP A 901 33.44 0.72 20.41
N PHE A 902 33.21 0.73 21.72
CA PHE A 902 32.31 1.69 22.36
C PHE A 902 32.99 3.04 22.59
N ASN A 903 34.31 3.08 22.66
CA ASN A 903 35.06 4.25 23.09
C ASN A 903 35.72 5.02 21.91
N GLY A 904 35.85 4.38 20.75
CA GLY A 904 36.40 4.91 19.50
C GLY A 904 37.93 4.77 19.40
N ASP A 905 38.55 3.82 20.10
CA ASP A 905 40.00 3.59 20.05
C ASP A 905 40.43 2.49 19.06
N GLY A 906 39.46 1.96 18.29
CA GLY A 906 39.67 0.90 17.31
C GLY A 906 39.75 -0.50 17.92
N LYS A 907 39.59 -0.66 19.24
CA LYS A 907 39.57 -1.97 19.89
C LYS A 907 38.15 -2.38 20.21
N ALA A 908 37.86 -3.68 20.12
CA ALA A 908 36.66 -4.22 20.72
C ALA A 908 36.71 -4.07 22.26
N ASP A 909 35.73 -3.39 22.83
CA ASP A 909 35.45 -3.39 24.26
C ASP A 909 34.41 -4.48 24.60
N ILE A 910 34.36 -4.87 25.86
CA ILE A 910 33.53 -5.98 26.38
C ILE A 910 32.41 -5.43 27.26
N LEU A 911 31.16 -5.63 26.83
CA LEU A 911 29.99 -5.37 27.65
C LEU A 911 29.71 -6.56 28.55
N VAL A 912 29.82 -6.35 29.86
CA VAL A 912 29.58 -7.39 30.87
C VAL A 912 28.45 -7.00 31.80
N SER A 913 27.62 -7.98 32.16
CA SER A 913 26.52 -7.79 33.10
C SER A 913 26.60 -8.77 34.26
N LYS A 914 25.97 -8.42 35.38
CA LYS A 914 25.59 -9.35 36.45
C LYS A 914 24.32 -8.83 37.13
N PRO A 915 23.62 -9.58 38.00
CA PRO A 915 22.37 -9.15 38.62
C PRO A 915 22.40 -7.81 39.38
N TYR A 916 23.61 -7.29 39.68
CA TYR A 916 23.81 -6.03 40.40
C TYR A 916 24.38 -4.89 39.54
N GLY A 917 24.56 -5.06 38.23
CA GLY A 917 25.05 -3.96 37.39
C GLY A 917 25.46 -4.36 35.97
N ILE A 918 25.99 -3.37 35.26
CA ILE A 918 26.59 -3.49 33.93
C ILE A 918 27.93 -2.75 33.93
N ALA A 919 28.89 -3.26 33.17
CA ALA A 919 30.17 -2.61 32.96
C ALA A 919 30.63 -2.76 31.51
N LEU A 920 31.41 -1.78 31.08
CA LEU A 920 32.14 -1.80 29.82
C LEU A 920 33.63 -1.88 30.16
N LEU A 921 34.30 -2.91 29.64
CA LEU A 921 35.70 -3.21 29.92
C LEU A 921 36.51 -3.17 28.63
N THR A 922 37.71 -2.59 28.66
CA THR A 922 38.61 -2.51 27.51
C THR A 922 39.95 -3.15 27.80
N LEU A 923 40.63 -3.68 26.78
CA LEU A 923 41.95 -4.27 26.94
C LEU A 923 43.03 -3.19 27.09
N SER A 924 43.80 -3.28 28.16
CA SER A 924 44.93 -2.41 28.44
C SER A 924 46.15 -3.23 28.86
N GLY A 925 47.08 -3.42 27.93
CA GLY A 925 48.23 -4.30 28.13
C GLY A 925 47.78 -5.75 28.34
N THR A 926 48.01 -6.29 29.54
CA THR A 926 47.67 -7.68 29.90
C THR A 926 46.51 -7.78 30.91
N THR A 927 45.71 -6.72 31.04
CA THR A 927 44.54 -6.65 31.92
C THR A 927 43.38 -5.92 31.26
N LEU A 928 42.18 -5.98 31.85
CA LEU A 928 41.06 -5.14 31.47
C LEU A 928 40.98 -3.89 32.36
N ASN A 929 40.67 -2.75 31.77
CA ASN A 929 40.27 -1.54 32.47
C ASN A 929 38.76 -1.34 32.33
N SER A 930 38.11 -0.83 33.38
CA SER A 930 36.69 -0.46 33.28
C SER A 930 36.54 0.95 32.74
N ILE A 931 35.86 1.09 31.60
CA ILE A 931 35.47 2.40 31.05
C ILE A 931 34.26 2.94 31.83
N VAL A 932 33.25 2.09 32.02
CA VAL A 932 32.02 2.40 32.74
C VAL A 932 31.64 1.25 33.65
N VAL A 933 31.19 1.57 34.87
CA VAL A 933 30.56 0.61 35.79
C VAL A 933 29.32 1.26 36.40
N LYS A 934 28.16 0.63 36.24
CA LYS A 934 26.89 1.14 36.75
C LYS A 934 26.12 0.05 37.50
N PRO A 935 25.66 0.33 38.73
CA PRO A 935 24.87 -0.63 39.50
C PRO A 935 23.47 -0.82 38.89
N VAL A 936 22.83 -1.92 39.25
CA VAL A 936 21.41 -2.18 38.95
C VAL A 936 20.55 -1.05 39.54
N GLY A 937 19.53 -0.62 38.80
CA GLY A 937 18.69 0.53 39.14
C GLY A 937 19.22 1.87 38.61
N THR A 938 20.41 1.92 38.01
CA THR A 938 20.90 3.14 37.32
C THR A 938 19.91 3.57 36.23
N GLN A 939 19.64 4.86 36.16
CA GLN A 939 18.84 5.48 35.11
C GLN A 939 19.74 6.08 34.03
N PHE A 940 19.49 5.68 32.78
CA PHE A 940 20.05 6.27 31.58
C PHE A 940 18.93 7.03 30.88
N GLY A 941 18.79 8.32 31.19
CA GLY A 941 17.58 9.06 30.86
C GLY A 941 16.34 8.44 31.52
N GLN A 942 15.30 8.13 30.74
CA GLN A 942 14.09 7.46 31.24
C GLN A 942 14.24 5.93 31.35
N TRP A 943 15.38 5.38 30.93
CA TRP A 943 15.61 3.94 30.92
C TRP A 943 16.32 3.48 32.20
N THR A 944 15.61 2.77 33.07
CA THR A 944 16.24 2.09 34.22
C THR A 944 16.81 0.75 33.79
N TYR A 945 18.08 0.50 34.13
CA TYR A 945 18.71 -0.80 33.95
C TYR A 945 18.38 -1.75 35.10
N ASN A 946 17.72 -2.88 34.80
CA ASN A 946 17.44 -3.95 35.75
C ASN A 946 17.73 -5.31 35.12
N THR A 947 18.22 -6.28 35.90
CA THR A 947 18.58 -7.64 35.44
C THR A 947 18.33 -8.71 36.51
N ARG A 948 17.46 -8.44 37.50
CA ARG A 948 17.18 -9.35 38.61
C ARG A 948 16.32 -10.55 38.21
N SER A 949 15.63 -10.47 37.08
CA SER A 949 14.71 -11.48 36.56
C SER A 949 14.87 -11.65 35.06
N VAL A 950 14.48 -12.82 34.55
CA VAL A 950 14.38 -13.11 33.10
C VAL A 950 13.37 -12.21 32.37
N TYR A 951 12.54 -11.46 33.11
CA TYR A 951 11.61 -10.45 32.59
C TYR A 951 12.19 -9.02 32.56
N ASP A 952 13.47 -8.84 32.89
CA ASP A 952 14.11 -7.53 32.92
C ASP A 952 14.85 -7.20 31.60
N ASN A 953 15.86 -6.32 31.63
CA ASN A 953 16.56 -5.85 30.44
C ASN A 953 17.26 -6.98 29.71
N LYS A 954 17.14 -6.99 28.38
CA LYS A 954 17.88 -7.86 27.48
C LYS A 954 18.67 -6.99 26.50
N VAL A 955 19.98 -7.24 26.39
CA VAL A 955 20.78 -6.74 25.28
C VAL A 955 20.39 -7.53 24.03
N GLU A 956 19.89 -6.84 23.01
CA GLU A 956 19.45 -7.45 21.77
C GLU A 956 20.55 -7.46 20.72
N LYS A 957 21.21 -6.30 20.55
CA LYS A 957 22.26 -6.05 19.55
C LYS A 957 23.22 -4.96 20.03
N ILE A 958 24.45 -5.01 19.51
CA ILE A 958 25.51 -4.02 19.68
C ILE A 958 26.03 -3.67 18.29
N GLY A 959 26.17 -2.39 17.99
CA GLY A 959 26.61 -1.87 16.70
C GLY A 959 26.46 -0.36 16.63
N ASP A 960 27.02 0.30 15.63
CA ASP A 960 26.98 1.76 15.49
C ASP A 960 25.63 2.17 14.88
N PHE A 961 24.63 2.51 15.71
CA PHE A 961 23.29 2.83 15.21
C PHE A 961 23.15 4.29 14.79
N ASN A 962 23.97 5.19 15.34
CA ASN A 962 23.87 6.63 15.13
C ASN A 962 24.87 7.17 14.08
N GLY A 963 25.81 6.33 13.61
CA GLY A 963 26.81 6.65 12.60
C GLY A 963 28.00 7.46 13.13
N ASP A 964 28.26 7.44 14.44
CA ASP A 964 29.36 8.21 15.05
C ASP A 964 30.71 7.46 15.09
N GLY A 965 30.75 6.24 14.55
CA GLY A 965 31.91 5.37 14.53
C GLY A 965 32.13 4.58 15.81
N LYS A 966 31.18 4.63 16.77
CA LYS A 966 31.24 3.88 18.03
C LYS A 966 30.05 2.95 18.16
N ALA A 967 30.27 1.85 18.85
CA ALA A 967 29.23 0.89 19.16
C ALA A 967 28.21 1.46 20.16
N ASP A 968 26.94 1.21 19.87
CA ASP A 968 25.78 1.47 20.72
C ASP A 968 25.16 0.15 21.21
N ILE A 969 24.22 0.24 22.16
CA ILE A 969 23.53 -0.91 22.76
C ILE A 969 22.02 -0.80 22.52
N LEU A 970 21.46 -1.74 21.75
CA LEU A 970 20.02 -1.93 21.68
C LEU A 970 19.58 -2.86 22.80
N MET A 971 18.73 -2.34 23.70
CA MET A 971 18.09 -3.11 24.76
C MET A 971 16.58 -3.19 24.59
N SER A 972 16.02 -4.30 25.05
CA SER A 972 14.58 -4.50 25.18
C SER A 972 14.19 -4.84 26.63
N LYS A 973 12.92 -4.60 26.96
CA LYS A 973 12.24 -5.11 28.17
C LYS A 973 10.73 -5.20 27.89
N PRO A 974 9.91 -5.82 28.76
CA PRO A 974 8.45 -5.92 28.54
C PRO A 974 7.74 -4.57 28.32
N TYR A 975 8.32 -3.47 28.79
CA TYR A 975 7.76 -2.13 28.62
C TYR A 975 8.21 -1.39 27.35
N GLY A 976 9.24 -1.85 26.63
CA GLY A 976 9.72 -1.16 25.43
C GLY A 976 11.16 -1.48 25.02
N ILE A 977 11.74 -0.60 24.20
CA ILE A 977 13.15 -0.61 23.78
C ILE A 977 13.89 0.65 24.22
N GLY A 978 15.20 0.54 24.37
CA GLY A 978 16.11 1.65 24.59
C GLY A 978 17.41 1.45 23.82
N VAL A 979 17.89 2.49 23.15
CA VAL A 979 19.22 2.53 22.52
C VAL A 979 20.11 3.39 23.39
N LEU A 980 21.22 2.83 23.87
CA LEU A 980 22.19 3.53 24.70
C LEU A 980 23.52 3.67 23.97
N SER A 981 24.18 4.81 24.17
CA SER A 981 25.52 5.09 23.65
C SER A 981 26.47 5.46 24.79
N LEU A 982 27.78 5.29 24.59
CA LEU A 982 28.78 5.74 25.54
C LEU A 982 29.05 7.24 25.35
N SER A 983 28.94 8.02 26.43
CA SER A 983 29.29 9.43 26.45
C SER A 983 30.13 9.77 27.67
N GLY A 984 31.43 10.01 27.44
CA GLY A 984 32.40 10.17 28.52
C GLY A 984 32.47 8.90 29.38
N ASN A 985 32.24 9.02 30.68
CA ASN A 985 32.33 7.90 31.63
C ASN A 985 30.95 7.34 32.04
N THR A 986 29.94 7.44 31.17
CA THR A 986 28.59 6.88 31.40
C THR A 986 27.88 6.53 30.10
N PHE A 987 26.84 5.70 30.18
CA PHE A 987 25.89 5.56 29.09
C PHE A 987 24.86 6.71 29.09
N THR A 988 24.46 7.14 27.90
CA THR A 988 23.34 8.06 27.64
C THR A 988 22.31 7.35 26.76
N SER A 989 21.03 7.69 26.92
CA SER A 989 19.98 7.14 26.05
C SER A 989 19.88 7.97 24.77
N LEU A 990 20.14 7.36 23.62
CA LEU A 990 19.87 7.96 22.30
C LEU A 990 18.38 7.94 22.01
N TYR A 991 17.71 6.83 22.32
CA TYR A 991 16.30 6.64 22.00
C TYR A 991 15.61 5.73 23.01
N ILE A 992 14.36 6.04 23.37
CA ILE A 992 13.53 5.20 24.24
C ILE A 992 12.12 5.17 23.68
N LYS A 993 11.56 3.96 23.57
CA LYS A 993 10.18 3.78 23.10
C LYS A 993 9.45 2.69 23.83
N ARG A 994 8.19 2.93 24.18
CA ARG A 994 7.35 1.98 24.91
C ARG A 994 6.70 0.98 23.95
N ASN A 995 6.52 -0.27 24.40
CA ASN A 995 5.66 -1.22 23.70
C ASN A 995 4.23 -0.68 23.60
N ASN A 996 3.49 -1.13 22.58
CA ASN A 996 2.18 -0.63 22.18
C ASN A 996 2.19 0.84 21.71
N THR A 997 3.33 1.33 21.21
CA THR A 997 3.44 2.63 20.55
C THR A 997 4.06 2.48 19.16
N GLN A 998 4.06 3.55 18.37
CA GLN A 998 4.53 3.53 16.98
C GLN A 998 5.91 4.16 16.81
N ILE A 999 6.78 3.52 16.01
CA ILE A 999 8.03 4.07 15.47
C ILE A 999 7.79 4.28 13.97
N GLY A 1000 7.37 5.49 13.60
CA GLY A 1000 6.80 5.72 12.27
C GLY A 1000 5.60 4.81 12.03
N ASP A 1001 5.59 4.03 10.96
CA ASP A 1001 4.52 3.06 10.67
C ASP A 1001 4.67 1.71 11.40
N TRP A 1002 5.77 1.49 12.14
CA TRP A 1002 5.97 0.26 12.89
C TRP A 1002 5.27 0.28 14.26
N HIS A 1003 4.43 -0.70 14.54
CA HIS A 1003 3.82 -0.92 15.85
C HIS A 1003 4.70 -1.79 16.73
N LEU A 1004 5.39 -1.14 17.68
CA LEU A 1004 6.27 -1.82 18.61
C LEU A 1004 5.45 -2.70 19.58
N LYS A 1005 5.80 -3.99 19.67
CA LYS A 1005 5.18 -4.99 20.54
C LYS A 1005 6.24 -5.76 21.32
N VAL A 1006 5.83 -6.33 22.46
CA VAL A 1006 6.67 -7.23 23.27
C VAL A 1006 7.16 -8.45 22.47
N SER A 1007 6.39 -8.89 21.48
CA SER A 1007 6.72 -10.03 20.62
C SER A 1007 7.78 -9.72 19.56
N ASN A 1008 8.09 -8.43 19.33
CA ASN A 1008 9.02 -8.05 18.29
C ASN A 1008 10.42 -8.60 18.58
N SER A 1009 11.11 -8.98 17.52
CA SER A 1009 12.45 -9.54 17.55
C SER A 1009 13.39 -8.72 16.68
N PHE A 1010 14.67 -8.70 17.06
CA PHE A 1010 15.73 -7.91 16.44
C PHE A 1010 16.82 -8.86 15.92
N PRO A 1011 16.57 -9.58 14.82
CA PRO A 1011 17.43 -10.67 14.38
C PRO A 1011 18.81 -10.19 13.95
N VAL A 1012 18.90 -9.03 13.30
CA VAL A 1012 20.08 -8.55 12.58
C VAL A 1012 20.12 -7.03 12.62
N ILE A 1013 21.34 -6.48 12.61
CA ILE A 1013 21.66 -5.08 12.32
C ILE A 1013 22.64 -5.05 11.15
N GLY A 1014 22.68 -3.98 10.37
CA GLY A 1014 23.62 -3.85 9.25
C GLY A 1014 23.44 -2.57 8.47
N ASN A 1015 24.28 -2.35 7.46
CA ASN A 1015 24.18 -1.20 6.56
C ASN A 1015 23.48 -1.63 5.26
N PHE A 1016 22.21 -1.28 5.14
CA PHE A 1016 21.37 -1.63 3.97
C PHE A 1016 21.16 -0.44 3.01
N ASP A 1017 21.90 0.66 3.18
CA ASP A 1017 21.68 1.89 2.40
C ASP A 1017 22.93 2.73 2.05
N GLU A 1018 24.12 2.20 2.34
CA GLU A 1018 25.43 2.85 2.18
C GLU A 1018 25.65 4.11 3.04
N GLN A 1019 24.67 4.53 3.85
CA GLN A 1019 24.81 5.70 4.71
C GLN A 1019 25.39 5.31 6.07
N PRO A 1020 26.05 6.24 6.78
CA PRO A 1020 26.50 6.00 8.14
C PRO A 1020 25.37 5.54 9.06
N GLY A 1021 25.73 4.66 10.01
CA GLY A 1021 24.81 4.07 10.98
C GLY A 1021 24.11 2.80 10.46
N GLU A 1022 24.18 1.75 11.25
CA GLU A 1022 23.54 0.47 11.00
C GLU A 1022 22.03 0.53 11.27
N GLU A 1023 21.22 0.02 10.35
CA GLU A 1023 19.80 -0.16 10.58
C GLU A 1023 19.49 -1.41 11.41
N ILE A 1024 18.38 -1.33 12.12
CA ILE A 1024 17.84 -2.41 12.93
C ILE A 1024 16.72 -3.10 12.14
N ILE A 1025 16.92 -4.38 11.83
CA ILE A 1025 15.84 -5.21 11.32
C ILE A 1025 14.94 -5.62 12.49
N ILE A 1026 13.64 -5.43 12.33
CA ILE A 1026 12.61 -5.77 13.31
C ILE A 1026 11.48 -6.56 12.67
N TYR A 1027 11.02 -7.64 13.32
CA TYR A 1027 9.83 -8.40 12.88
C TYR A 1027 9.14 -9.16 14.02
N LYS A 1028 7.94 -9.69 13.75
CA LYS A 1028 7.00 -10.42 14.65
C LYS A 1028 6.06 -9.57 15.50
#